data_AF-A0A7W0ZZX6-F1
#
_entry.id   AF-A0A7W0ZZX6-F1
#
_cell.length_a   1.000
_cell.length_b   1.000
_cell.length_c   1.000
_cell.angle_alpha   90.00
_cell.angle_beta   90.00
_cell.angle_gamma   90.00
#
_symmetry.space_group_name_H-M   'P 1'
#
loop_
_entity.id
_entity.type
_entity.pdbx_description
1 polymer ?
#
loop_
_entity_poly.entity_id
_entity_poly.type
_entity_poly.pdbx_seq_one_letter_code
_entity_poly.pdbx_strand_id
1 'polypeptide(L)'
;MPALFAPEGGDEGYTPLAQLGAGPDGIAILAKKGERLVELHQLSFQPGAPRWHMLEARIRALAMIDQPSVRAILALEPGSATEPPTCVVDGDSFPPLAELMEQSSVDLVRAIRILVELARALSAAHRVGVFHGRLHPWAVWVGGNDRPRFELTGLATRTQHHPWAARCVTPEVEDGIIDGPSDVFALGQLLGLFAANAGRSADDHVLNIVRMTTLPDPESRPSINEVVRLLHTAAMGSRGRPTLQDEEEHRPLRPGLGVKIGRFELSRQLGSGAMGEVWQARDTSGDADVAIKLLRPEIARDEELLRRFRKEARVLAKVGSPHIANIIDLNEDRGLHYLVLELVAGGSVGAALKRIGKFPERLALGIVGDACRALAEPHRLGIVHRDLKPDNMMFVRANVEMESAPLGQLIKLVDFGIARIAEDAAGAAAADGATREGAVLGTPEYMAPEQCQGVAITPATDVYALGCCLFTLIAGRPPFPVGEDNAMGVILQHLGETPPRLDAVQPEVSPAVADLVAKCLEKDPRNRPADAAEMLTSIEQMREGTAALITAHPAPPVHKASRIVTYTFEWELQSSPEALWPFVSNTEKMNRASGLEPVRFEIESVKNDARVPDSPHTTGHQRVAGIALQWKEHPYEWIEGSRHVVLRVFSGGLLRWYVAEVQLERLPGGGTKLRNIVKMEPRGWLAKFISKYEIGIKYKRNLGRVYQRLDKILAAGPTPGIDPIDPEIVLTPAAKQRIQRASEELMEAGVDPASVDALTSYLARASDQDVARIRPLELAAKFAVPEEAMVEAALRAAKLGVLGMVWDVICPSCKIPSSVVESLAKIEEHGRCKTCNIGFGVDFSRAIELAFRAAPEIREVETRTFCIGGPAHFPHVAAQVRLAPGERFALPLSLGPGYYLLRSPQLTRQHELRVTASGGVRRLDVVLGSPTDVATLTAGDQLLTLVNPDQHEVVVRVERAGDRAFALTAARVMAFQTFRDLFPDQQLAPGRLMAVTQATLLVAQVDDAQTLFRDLGDSKAFPVATRFYELCGALAKEYGGGVIKIFGGLAIAGFERPGPAVEAALALQSAIDKDVVTSGLKCRIAVHRGPMMALTQAGRLDYFGQNVELALTVAAATPPLVIGLTQAVCQDIGVTERLQTVPDQLGMQPLAGGSWVLHVRSRRSDARALPAPVNETGQTLMQ
;
A
#
# COMPACT_ATOMS: atom_id res chain seq x y z
N MET A 1 61.42 -8.89 -16.09
CA MET A 1 61.87 -8.40 -14.78
C MET A 1 62.67 -9.52 -14.11
N PRO A 2 63.86 -9.24 -13.57
CA PRO A 2 64.80 -10.24 -13.08
C PRO A 2 64.37 -10.80 -11.71
N ALA A 3 64.83 -12.03 -11.43
CA ALA A 3 64.83 -12.76 -10.17
C ALA A 3 64.24 -12.05 -8.94
N LEU A 4 63.01 -12.41 -8.57
CA LEU A 4 62.51 -12.28 -7.21
C LEU A 4 62.37 -13.72 -6.67
N PHE A 5 62.90 -13.95 -5.47
CA PHE A 5 62.85 -15.19 -4.68
C PHE A 5 64.00 -16.21 -4.92
N ALA A 6 65.14 -15.92 -4.29
CA ALA A 6 66.03 -16.95 -3.75
C ALA A 6 65.97 -16.88 -2.20
N PRO A 7 65.96 -17.99 -1.45
CA PRO A 7 65.80 -17.99 0.01
C PRO A 7 67.14 -17.96 0.75
N GLU A 8 67.21 -17.25 1.88
CA GLU A 8 68.28 -17.40 2.88
C GLU A 8 67.83 -18.32 4.03
N GLY A 9 68.44 -19.52 4.09
CA GLY A 9 68.92 -20.28 5.27
C GLY A 9 68.05 -20.61 6.52
N GLY A 10 67.72 -21.92 6.66
CA GLY A 10 67.76 -22.76 7.88
C GLY A 10 66.63 -22.61 8.93
N ASP A 11 65.87 -23.63 9.36
CA ASP A 11 66.03 -25.10 9.42
C ASP A 11 64.66 -25.77 9.09
N GLU A 12 64.65 -26.81 8.24
CA GLU A 12 63.49 -27.53 7.64
C GLU A 12 62.60 -26.78 6.60
N GLY A 13 63.13 -25.77 5.92
CA GLY A 13 62.44 -25.05 4.83
C GLY A 13 62.45 -25.76 3.46
N TYR A 14 61.53 -25.36 2.57
CA TYR A 14 61.48 -25.85 1.18
C TYR A 14 62.63 -25.27 0.34
N THR A 15 63.39 -26.12 -0.36
CA THR A 15 64.44 -25.71 -1.30
C THR A 15 63.89 -25.68 -2.73
N PRO A 16 63.69 -24.52 -3.37
CA PRO A 16 63.17 -24.44 -4.73
C PRO A 16 64.17 -25.02 -5.75
N LEU A 17 63.65 -25.81 -6.68
CA LEU A 17 64.40 -26.46 -7.77
C LEU A 17 64.12 -25.81 -9.13
N ALA A 18 62.85 -25.52 -9.43
CA ALA A 18 62.44 -24.93 -10.70
C ALA A 18 61.06 -24.27 -10.58
N GLN A 19 60.85 -23.13 -11.24
CA GLN A 19 59.51 -22.58 -11.43
C GLN A 19 58.82 -23.33 -12.57
N LEU A 20 57.66 -23.92 -12.28
CA LEU A 20 56.92 -24.78 -13.21
C LEU A 20 55.88 -23.99 -14.02
N GLY A 21 55.43 -22.84 -13.52
CA GLY A 21 54.52 -21.94 -14.22
C GLY A 21 54.02 -20.78 -13.37
N ALA A 22 53.24 -19.91 -14.00
CA ALA A 22 52.47 -18.85 -13.35
C ALA A 22 51.06 -18.81 -13.97
N GLY A 23 50.06 -18.40 -13.21
CA GLY A 23 48.68 -18.23 -13.67
C GLY A 23 47.85 -17.35 -12.73
N PRO A 24 46.53 -17.20 -12.96
CA PRO A 24 45.71 -16.25 -12.22
C PRO A 24 45.59 -16.54 -10.71
N ASP A 25 45.70 -17.82 -10.31
CA ASP A 25 45.64 -18.21 -8.90
C ASP A 25 47.02 -18.14 -8.20
N GLY A 26 48.11 -17.85 -8.93
CA GLY A 26 49.46 -17.74 -8.35
C GLY A 26 50.58 -18.40 -9.17
N ILE A 27 51.68 -18.79 -8.51
CA ILE A 27 52.83 -19.43 -9.16
C ILE A 27 53.09 -20.85 -8.61
N ALA A 28 53.53 -21.76 -9.48
CA ALA A 28 53.89 -23.12 -9.13
C ALA A 28 55.41 -23.31 -9.14
N ILE A 29 55.96 -23.85 -8.05
CA ILE A 29 57.40 -24.05 -7.87
C ILE A 29 57.66 -25.50 -7.44
N LEU A 30 58.53 -26.20 -8.17
CA LEU A 30 59.06 -27.48 -7.73
C LEU A 30 60.10 -27.23 -6.64
N ALA A 31 60.01 -27.92 -5.52
CA ALA A 31 60.93 -27.78 -4.40
C ALA A 31 61.24 -29.13 -3.74
N LYS A 32 62.25 -29.16 -2.86
CA LYS A 32 62.55 -30.28 -1.96
C LYS A 32 62.29 -29.89 -0.52
N LYS A 33 61.68 -30.78 0.26
CA LYS A 33 61.64 -30.72 1.73
C LYS A 33 62.35 -31.97 2.26
N GLY A 34 63.60 -31.83 2.70
CA GLY A 34 64.50 -32.97 2.90
C GLY A 34 64.73 -33.74 1.59
N GLU A 35 64.54 -35.06 1.62
CA GLU A 35 64.64 -35.93 0.43
C GLU A 35 63.35 -35.97 -0.42
N ARG A 36 62.23 -35.41 0.07
CA ARG A 36 60.94 -35.46 -0.62
C ARG A 36 60.80 -34.33 -1.63
N LEU A 37 60.40 -34.68 -2.84
CA LEU A 37 59.99 -33.71 -3.87
C LEU A 37 58.58 -33.21 -3.59
N VAL A 38 58.38 -31.89 -3.62
CA VAL A 38 57.08 -31.24 -3.40
C VAL A 38 56.86 -30.14 -4.43
N GLU A 39 55.60 -29.79 -4.64
CA GLU A 39 55.20 -28.63 -5.44
C GLU A 39 54.51 -27.59 -4.56
N LEU A 40 55.02 -26.36 -4.64
CA LEU A 40 54.53 -25.22 -3.89
C LEU A 40 53.69 -24.34 -4.82
N HIS A 41 52.41 -24.21 -4.49
CA HIS A 41 51.50 -23.29 -5.15
C HIS A 41 51.40 -22.04 -4.28
N GLN A 42 52.19 -21.02 -4.60
CA GLN A 42 52.13 -19.72 -3.91
C GLN A 42 50.96 -18.91 -4.47
N LEU A 43 49.97 -18.62 -3.62
CA LEU A 43 48.65 -18.15 -4.01
C LEU A 43 48.57 -16.61 -4.09
N SER A 44 47.77 -16.11 -5.04
CA SER A 44 47.51 -14.67 -5.23
C SER A 44 46.44 -14.10 -4.30
N PHE A 45 45.75 -14.95 -3.52
CA PHE A 45 44.64 -14.58 -2.64
C PHE A 45 44.89 -15.00 -1.18
N GLN A 46 44.34 -14.22 -0.24
CA GLN A 46 44.61 -14.32 1.20
C GLN A 46 43.61 -15.23 1.95
N PRO A 47 43.96 -15.74 3.15
CA PRO A 47 43.04 -16.43 4.04
C PRO A 47 41.77 -15.62 4.33
N GLY A 48 40.61 -16.27 4.26
CA GLY A 48 39.29 -15.64 4.46
C GLY A 48 38.65 -15.05 3.19
N ALA A 49 39.35 -15.01 2.05
CA ALA A 49 38.72 -14.67 0.78
C ALA A 49 37.75 -15.77 0.32
N PRO A 50 36.71 -15.47 -0.49
CA PRO A 50 35.81 -16.50 -1.03
C PRO A 50 36.54 -17.66 -1.74
N ARG A 51 37.59 -17.34 -2.51
CA ARG A 51 38.45 -18.32 -3.20
C ARG A 51 39.22 -19.23 -2.22
N TRP A 52 39.59 -18.71 -1.05
CA TRP A 52 40.24 -19.48 0.03
C TRP A 52 39.27 -20.48 0.66
N HIS A 53 38.05 -20.04 1.00
CA HIS A 53 37.04 -20.95 1.55
C HIS A 53 36.62 -22.05 0.56
N MET A 54 36.58 -21.74 -0.73
CA MET A 54 36.38 -22.75 -1.78
C MET A 54 37.52 -23.77 -1.80
N LEU A 55 38.77 -23.32 -1.68
CA LEU A 55 39.94 -24.19 -1.61
C LEU A 55 39.92 -25.08 -0.36
N GLU A 56 39.60 -24.53 0.82
CA GLU A 56 39.48 -25.29 2.08
C GLU A 56 38.37 -26.35 2.03
N ALA A 57 37.20 -25.99 1.50
CA ALA A 57 36.08 -26.93 1.33
C ALA A 57 36.47 -28.08 0.40
N ARG A 58 37.18 -27.75 -0.68
CA ARG A 58 37.67 -28.72 -1.65
C ARG A 58 38.75 -29.64 -1.06
N ILE A 59 39.70 -29.10 -0.29
CA ILE A 59 40.73 -29.90 0.41
C ILE A 59 40.08 -30.87 1.41
N ARG A 60 39.06 -30.44 2.16
CA ARG A 60 38.30 -31.33 3.07
C ARG A 60 37.64 -32.49 2.33
N ALA A 61 37.05 -32.23 1.16
CA ALA A 61 36.47 -33.29 0.33
C ALA A 61 37.54 -34.24 -0.22
N LEU A 62 38.70 -33.71 -0.63
CA LEU A 62 39.82 -34.52 -1.13
C LEU A 62 40.42 -35.45 -0.08
N ALA A 63 40.40 -35.07 1.20
CA ALA A 63 40.86 -35.92 2.30
C ALA A 63 40.06 -37.23 2.45
N MET A 64 38.85 -37.28 1.86
CA MET A 64 38.00 -38.48 1.85
C MET A 64 38.29 -39.43 0.67
N ILE A 65 39.18 -39.05 -0.24
CA ILE A 65 39.50 -39.86 -1.42
C ILE A 65 40.75 -40.70 -1.13
N ASP A 66 40.57 -42.01 -1.01
CA ASP A 66 41.68 -42.96 -0.97
C ASP A 66 41.96 -43.47 -2.40
N GLN A 67 42.68 -42.67 -3.20
CA GLN A 67 43.07 -43.01 -4.57
C GLN A 67 44.53 -42.68 -4.85
N PRO A 68 45.38 -43.67 -5.18
CA PRO A 68 46.81 -43.46 -5.46
C PRO A 68 47.11 -42.54 -6.65
N SER A 69 46.14 -42.33 -7.54
CA SER A 69 46.25 -41.45 -8.70
C SER A 69 45.97 -39.98 -8.42
N VAL A 70 45.42 -39.65 -7.24
CA VAL A 70 45.22 -38.26 -6.80
C VAL A 70 46.42 -37.82 -5.97
N ARG A 71 47.08 -36.73 -6.37
CA ARG A 71 48.22 -36.17 -5.63
C ARG A 71 47.77 -35.68 -4.26
N ALA A 72 48.48 -36.11 -3.22
CA ALA A 72 48.17 -35.74 -1.85
C ALA A 72 48.49 -34.26 -1.60
N ILE A 73 47.59 -33.59 -0.88
CA ILE A 73 47.81 -32.24 -0.37
C ILE A 73 48.47 -32.39 0.99
N LEU A 74 49.71 -31.91 1.09
CA LEU A 74 50.57 -32.11 2.27
C LEU A 74 50.36 -31.02 3.31
N ALA A 75 50.12 -29.79 2.87
CA ALA A 75 49.83 -28.67 3.75
C ALA A 75 49.10 -27.54 3.00
N LEU A 76 48.33 -26.75 3.74
CA LEU A 76 47.85 -25.45 3.30
C LEU A 76 48.34 -24.41 4.32
N GLU A 77 49.34 -23.64 3.91
CA GLU A 77 50.04 -22.68 4.76
C GLU A 77 49.44 -21.28 4.53
N PRO A 78 48.89 -20.61 5.55
CA PRO A 78 48.20 -19.33 5.39
C PRO A 78 49.10 -18.14 5.03
N GLY A 79 50.42 -18.34 4.98
CA GLY A 79 51.40 -17.29 4.73
C GLY A 79 51.66 -16.40 5.95
N SER A 80 52.59 -15.45 5.80
CA SER A 80 52.95 -14.46 6.82
C SER A 80 52.94 -13.05 6.20
N ALA A 81 53.23 -12.00 6.98
CA ALA A 81 53.27 -10.63 6.44
C ALA A 81 54.29 -10.44 5.30
N THR A 82 55.27 -11.34 5.19
CA THR A 82 56.35 -11.31 4.18
C THR A 82 56.33 -12.50 3.22
N GLU A 83 55.46 -13.49 3.42
CA GLU A 83 55.39 -14.72 2.62
C GLU A 83 53.96 -14.99 2.12
N PRO A 84 53.77 -15.30 0.83
CA PRO A 84 52.45 -15.57 0.29
C PRO A 84 51.84 -16.87 0.85
N PRO A 85 50.51 -16.96 0.99
CA PRO A 85 49.84 -18.21 1.32
C PRO A 85 50.20 -19.30 0.32
N THR A 86 50.49 -20.52 0.80
CA THR A 86 51.07 -21.57 -0.03
C THR A 86 50.32 -22.89 0.15
N CYS A 87 49.85 -23.49 -0.94
CA CYS A 87 49.34 -24.87 -0.96
C CYS A 87 50.47 -25.83 -1.37
N VAL A 88 50.76 -26.81 -0.53
CA VAL A 88 51.86 -27.75 -0.70
C VAL A 88 51.30 -29.08 -1.16
N VAL A 89 51.68 -29.50 -2.37
CA VAL A 89 51.22 -30.73 -2.99
C VAL A 89 52.39 -31.69 -3.16
N ASP A 90 52.13 -32.99 -3.03
CA ASP A 90 53.13 -34.02 -3.26
C ASP A 90 53.73 -33.91 -4.67
N GLY A 91 55.05 -33.74 -4.78
CA GLY A 91 55.75 -33.50 -6.05
C GLY A 91 55.88 -34.77 -6.88
N ASP A 92 55.99 -34.61 -8.20
CA ASP A 92 56.24 -35.72 -9.10
C ASP A 92 57.43 -35.42 -10.02
N SER A 93 58.28 -36.42 -10.26
CA SER A 93 59.43 -36.36 -11.19
C SER A 93 59.13 -37.01 -12.53
N PHE A 94 57.94 -37.61 -12.69
CA PHE A 94 57.52 -38.17 -13.96
C PHE A 94 57.25 -37.09 -15.01
N PRO A 95 57.44 -37.39 -16.30
CA PRO A 95 57.04 -36.49 -17.36
C PRO A 95 55.50 -36.37 -17.42
N PRO A 96 54.96 -35.20 -17.82
CA PRO A 96 53.55 -35.06 -18.10
C PRO A 96 53.15 -35.93 -19.30
N LEU A 97 51.90 -36.37 -19.34
CA LEU A 97 51.33 -37.20 -20.41
C LEU A 97 51.52 -36.54 -21.78
N ALA A 98 51.52 -35.21 -21.83
CA ALA A 98 51.85 -34.43 -23.01
C ALA A 98 53.22 -34.81 -23.63
N GLU A 99 54.30 -34.82 -22.85
CA GLU A 99 55.64 -35.15 -23.36
C GLU A 99 55.72 -36.61 -23.85
N LEU A 100 55.06 -37.52 -23.14
CA LEU A 100 55.00 -38.92 -23.54
C LEU A 100 54.26 -39.13 -24.87
N MET A 101 53.22 -38.32 -25.13
CA MET A 101 52.49 -38.28 -26.40
C MET A 101 53.34 -37.72 -27.53
N GLU A 102 54.10 -36.64 -27.31
CA GLU A 102 55.00 -36.06 -28.32
C GLU A 102 56.12 -37.03 -28.72
N GLN A 103 56.66 -37.76 -27.76
CA GLN A 103 57.70 -38.78 -27.98
C GLN A 103 57.16 -40.09 -28.58
N SER A 104 55.85 -40.19 -28.86
CA SER A 104 55.17 -41.41 -29.36
C SER A 104 55.43 -42.66 -28.50
N SER A 105 55.63 -42.46 -27.20
CA SER A 105 56.01 -43.52 -26.24
C SER A 105 54.82 -44.27 -25.63
N VAL A 106 53.59 -43.91 -26.02
CA VAL A 106 52.33 -44.46 -25.51
C VAL A 106 51.48 -44.94 -26.68
N ASP A 107 51.34 -46.26 -26.80
CA ASP A 107 50.39 -46.87 -27.75
C ASP A 107 48.95 -46.82 -27.22
N LEU A 108 47.97 -47.16 -28.08
CA LEU A 108 46.55 -47.08 -27.72
C LEU A 108 46.17 -47.99 -26.54
N VAL A 109 46.81 -49.15 -26.40
CA VAL A 109 46.53 -50.10 -25.32
C VAL A 109 47.02 -49.55 -23.99
N ARG A 110 48.24 -49.00 -23.98
CA ARG A 110 48.83 -48.30 -22.84
C ARG A 110 48.01 -47.06 -22.46
N ALA A 111 47.54 -46.30 -23.45
CA ALA A 111 46.67 -45.15 -23.24
C ALA A 111 45.33 -45.54 -22.58
N ILE A 112 44.67 -46.59 -23.05
CA ILE A 112 43.42 -47.08 -22.45
C ILE A 112 43.63 -47.47 -20.98
N ARG A 113 44.73 -48.16 -20.63
CA ARG A 113 45.05 -48.49 -19.23
C ARG A 113 45.21 -47.23 -18.36
N ILE A 114 45.95 -46.24 -18.84
CA ILE A 114 46.14 -44.96 -18.16
C ILE A 114 44.78 -44.27 -17.96
N LEU A 115 43.92 -44.26 -18.99
CA LEU A 115 42.61 -43.62 -18.94
C LEU A 115 41.61 -44.35 -18.04
N VAL A 116 41.70 -45.69 -17.90
CA VAL A 116 40.89 -46.45 -16.93
C VAL A 116 41.20 -46.02 -15.50
N GLU A 117 42.48 -45.95 -15.15
CA GLU A 117 42.90 -45.53 -13.80
C GLU A 117 42.56 -44.04 -13.54
N LEU A 118 42.69 -43.19 -14.57
CA LEU A 118 42.28 -41.79 -14.49
C LEU A 118 40.76 -41.66 -14.29
N ALA A 119 39.96 -42.43 -15.02
CA ALA A 119 38.50 -42.45 -14.89
C ALA A 119 38.05 -42.96 -13.51
N ARG A 120 38.74 -43.96 -12.95
CA ARG A 120 38.49 -44.47 -11.59
C ARG A 120 38.76 -43.41 -10.53
N ALA A 121 39.87 -42.69 -10.66
CA ALA A 121 40.20 -41.60 -9.75
C ALA A 121 39.20 -40.43 -9.85
N LEU A 122 38.76 -40.08 -11.06
CA LEU A 122 37.70 -39.09 -11.28
C LEU A 122 36.36 -39.56 -10.74
N SER A 123 36.00 -40.83 -10.90
CA SER A 123 34.80 -41.43 -10.29
C SER A 123 34.82 -41.32 -8.77
N ALA A 124 35.96 -41.62 -8.13
CA ALA A 124 36.12 -41.44 -6.69
C ALA A 124 35.99 -39.97 -6.26
N ALA A 125 36.50 -39.03 -7.05
CA ALA A 125 36.34 -37.59 -6.81
C ALA A 125 34.89 -37.13 -6.97
N HIS A 126 34.17 -37.62 -7.99
CA HIS A 126 32.76 -37.30 -8.24
C HIS A 126 31.87 -37.79 -7.09
N ARG A 127 32.20 -38.93 -6.45
CA ARG A 127 31.48 -39.44 -5.26
C ARG A 127 31.54 -38.52 -4.04
N VAL A 128 32.56 -37.67 -3.96
CA VAL A 128 32.71 -36.68 -2.88
C VAL A 128 32.42 -35.25 -3.36
N GLY A 129 31.86 -35.09 -4.57
CA GLY A 129 31.45 -33.80 -5.12
C GLY A 129 32.60 -32.94 -5.65
N VAL A 130 33.74 -33.54 -6.00
CA VAL A 130 34.90 -32.82 -6.56
C VAL A 130 35.07 -33.16 -8.04
N PHE A 131 35.12 -32.13 -8.89
CA PHE A 131 35.29 -32.24 -10.35
C PHE A 131 36.55 -31.51 -10.81
N HIS A 132 37.30 -32.06 -11.77
CA HIS A 132 38.58 -31.49 -12.20
C HIS A 132 38.39 -30.21 -13.03
N GLY A 133 37.48 -30.21 -14.01
CA GLY A 133 37.07 -29.05 -14.81
C GLY A 133 38.06 -28.58 -15.87
N ARG A 134 39.37 -28.90 -15.74
CA ARG A 134 40.41 -28.53 -16.71
C ARG A 134 41.38 -29.66 -17.05
N LEU A 135 40.86 -30.87 -17.18
CA LEU A 135 41.71 -32.06 -17.39
C LEU A 135 42.31 -32.01 -18.80
N HIS A 136 43.64 -32.10 -18.90
CA HIS A 136 44.36 -32.07 -20.18
C HIS A 136 45.72 -32.79 -20.06
N PRO A 137 46.44 -33.09 -21.16
CA PRO A 137 47.69 -33.87 -21.12
C PRO A 137 48.79 -33.30 -20.21
N TRP A 138 48.88 -31.97 -20.05
CA TRP A 138 49.85 -31.33 -19.14
C TRP A 138 49.48 -31.38 -17.65
N ALA A 139 48.25 -31.80 -17.30
CA ALA A 139 47.77 -31.88 -15.92
C ALA A 139 47.88 -33.29 -15.33
N VAL A 140 48.34 -34.27 -16.13
CA VAL A 140 48.46 -35.68 -15.76
C VAL A 140 49.91 -36.11 -15.93
N TRP A 141 50.50 -36.69 -14.89
CA TRP A 141 51.84 -37.27 -14.89
C TRP A 141 51.73 -38.79 -14.93
N VAL A 142 52.62 -39.47 -15.65
CA VAL A 142 52.55 -40.94 -15.77
C VAL A 142 53.89 -41.56 -15.45
N GLY A 143 53.92 -42.38 -14.40
CA GLY A 143 55.10 -43.13 -13.97
C GLY A 143 55.33 -44.42 -14.76
N GLY A 144 56.44 -45.11 -14.47
CA GLY A 144 56.85 -46.33 -15.18
C GLY A 144 55.90 -47.53 -15.05
N ASN A 145 54.89 -47.46 -14.18
CA ASN A 145 53.84 -48.48 -14.00
C ASN A 145 52.51 -48.11 -14.69
N ASP A 146 52.51 -47.11 -15.59
CA ASP A 146 51.33 -46.59 -16.29
C ASP A 146 50.23 -46.00 -15.38
N ARG A 147 50.54 -45.76 -14.09
CA ARG A 147 49.58 -45.14 -13.18
C ARG A 147 49.60 -43.62 -13.38
N PRO A 148 48.46 -42.99 -13.74
CA PRO A 148 48.38 -41.54 -13.81
C PRO A 148 48.39 -40.94 -12.41
N ARG A 149 49.00 -39.76 -12.29
CA ARG A 149 49.00 -38.90 -11.10
C ARG A 149 48.51 -37.52 -11.55
N PHE A 150 47.58 -36.93 -10.84
CA PHE A 150 47.08 -35.58 -11.13
C PHE A 150 46.59 -34.90 -9.85
N GLU A 151 46.44 -33.57 -9.88
CA GLU A 151 45.93 -32.81 -8.74
C GLU A 151 44.47 -32.39 -8.94
N LEU A 152 43.74 -32.21 -7.84
CA LEU A 152 42.34 -31.80 -7.85
C LEU A 152 42.11 -30.49 -7.07
N THR A 153 43.16 -29.70 -6.83
CA THR A 153 43.08 -28.42 -6.10
C THR A 153 42.23 -27.38 -6.82
N GLY A 154 42.18 -27.45 -8.17
CA GLY A 154 41.50 -26.47 -9.02
C GLY A 154 42.24 -25.14 -9.14
N LEU A 155 43.51 -25.10 -8.71
CA LEU A 155 44.38 -23.93 -8.77
C LEU A 155 44.95 -23.75 -10.18
N ALA A 156 44.76 -22.56 -10.75
CA ALA A 156 45.35 -22.18 -12.02
C ALA A 156 46.70 -21.46 -11.81
N THR A 157 47.68 -22.16 -11.24
CA THR A 157 49.05 -21.61 -10.98
C THR A 157 50.06 -21.95 -12.09
N ARG A 158 49.63 -22.73 -13.09
CA ARG A 158 50.40 -23.03 -14.30
C ARG A 158 49.54 -22.70 -15.53
N THR A 159 49.75 -21.57 -16.18
CA THR A 159 49.18 -21.34 -17.52
C THR A 159 50.14 -21.82 -18.59
N GLN A 160 49.65 -22.70 -19.48
CA GLN A 160 50.38 -23.10 -20.68
C GLN A 160 49.43 -23.11 -21.88
N HIS A 161 49.80 -22.36 -22.91
CA HIS A 161 49.06 -22.27 -24.17
C HIS A 161 49.50 -23.39 -25.12
N HIS A 162 49.14 -24.63 -24.80
CA HIS A 162 49.31 -25.75 -25.73
C HIS A 162 47.99 -26.05 -26.47
N PRO A 163 47.99 -26.30 -27.79
CA PRO A 163 46.77 -26.58 -28.55
C PRO A 163 45.91 -27.72 -27.98
N TRP A 164 46.53 -28.69 -27.30
CA TRP A 164 45.80 -29.78 -26.63
C TRP A 164 44.95 -29.33 -25.45
N ALA A 165 45.38 -28.30 -24.71
CA ALA A 165 44.61 -27.78 -23.58
C ALA A 165 43.28 -27.17 -24.07
N ALA A 166 43.32 -26.38 -25.15
CA ALA A 166 42.12 -25.81 -25.77
C ALA A 166 41.14 -26.89 -26.30
N ARG A 167 41.64 -28.06 -26.71
CA ARG A 167 40.80 -29.18 -27.18
C ARG A 167 40.09 -29.94 -26.06
N CYS A 168 40.61 -29.90 -24.83
CA CYS A 168 40.05 -30.62 -23.69
C CYS A 168 39.16 -29.74 -22.79
N VAL A 169 39.04 -28.46 -23.12
CA VAL A 169 38.17 -27.50 -22.43
C VAL A 169 36.86 -27.37 -23.21
N THR A 170 35.75 -27.37 -22.50
CA THR A 170 34.41 -27.21 -23.07
C THR A 170 33.90 -25.78 -22.92
N PRO A 171 32.95 -25.33 -23.76
CA PRO A 171 32.34 -24.01 -23.63
C PRO A 171 31.75 -23.74 -22.23
N GLU A 172 31.14 -24.75 -21.59
CA GLU A 172 30.60 -24.60 -20.25
C GLU A 172 31.67 -24.31 -19.17
N VAL A 173 32.90 -24.79 -19.34
CA VAL A 173 34.02 -24.47 -18.44
C VAL A 173 34.50 -23.03 -18.66
N GLU A 174 34.43 -22.52 -19.89
CA GLU A 174 34.71 -21.12 -20.21
C GLU A 174 33.65 -20.18 -19.58
N ASP A 175 32.41 -20.64 -19.48
CA ASP A 175 31.30 -19.98 -18.77
C ASP A 175 31.36 -20.15 -17.24
N GLY A 176 32.42 -20.78 -16.70
CA GLY A 176 32.66 -20.93 -15.26
C GLY A 176 31.95 -22.11 -14.60
N ILE A 177 31.37 -23.02 -15.37
CA ILE A 177 30.69 -24.23 -14.87
C ILE A 177 31.70 -25.38 -14.82
N ILE A 178 31.96 -25.91 -13.62
CA ILE A 178 32.83 -27.06 -13.40
C ILE A 178 31.97 -28.22 -12.89
N ASP A 179 31.73 -29.22 -13.74
CA ASP A 179 30.86 -30.37 -13.44
C ASP A 179 31.39 -31.69 -14.03
N GLY A 180 30.80 -32.82 -13.64
CA GLY A 180 31.23 -34.15 -14.09
C GLY A 180 31.26 -34.34 -15.63
N PRO A 181 30.26 -33.85 -16.40
CA PRO A 181 30.29 -33.85 -17.86
C PRO A 181 31.51 -33.17 -18.49
N SER A 182 32.08 -32.13 -17.86
CA SER A 182 33.32 -31.51 -18.34
C SER A 182 34.53 -32.45 -18.22
N ASP A 183 34.64 -33.21 -17.13
CA ASP A 183 35.69 -34.23 -16.95
C ASP A 183 35.53 -35.38 -17.94
N VAL A 184 34.29 -35.80 -18.20
CA VAL A 184 33.97 -36.85 -19.18
C VAL A 184 34.38 -36.42 -20.59
N PHE A 185 34.08 -35.17 -20.98
CA PHE A 185 34.49 -34.63 -22.27
C PHE A 185 36.00 -34.60 -22.41
N ALA A 186 36.71 -34.09 -21.40
CA ALA A 186 38.16 -34.04 -21.41
C ALA A 186 38.76 -35.44 -21.56
N LEU A 187 38.23 -36.45 -20.86
CA LEU A 187 38.66 -37.83 -20.99
C LEU A 187 38.39 -38.41 -22.40
N GLY A 188 37.25 -38.05 -22.99
CA GLY A 188 36.91 -38.38 -24.37
C GLY A 188 37.86 -37.78 -25.40
N GLN A 189 38.23 -36.51 -25.21
CA GLN A 189 39.21 -35.83 -26.05
C GLN A 189 40.61 -36.43 -25.89
N LEU A 190 41.02 -36.79 -24.67
CA LEU A 190 42.26 -37.51 -24.43
C LEU A 190 42.28 -38.84 -25.19
N LEU A 191 41.23 -39.66 -25.06
CA LEU A 191 41.10 -40.92 -25.80
C LEU A 191 41.13 -40.70 -27.32
N GLY A 192 40.46 -39.65 -27.80
CA GLY A 192 40.45 -39.27 -29.21
C GLY A 192 41.83 -38.86 -29.75
N LEU A 193 42.64 -38.17 -28.94
CA LEU A 193 44.03 -37.83 -29.30
C LEU A 193 44.89 -39.10 -29.46
N PHE A 194 44.74 -40.09 -28.58
CA PHE A 194 45.44 -41.38 -28.70
C PHE A 194 44.95 -42.21 -29.89
N ALA A 195 43.64 -42.25 -30.13
CA ALA A 195 43.05 -42.96 -31.26
C ALA A 195 43.51 -42.36 -32.61
N ALA A 196 43.62 -41.03 -32.71
CA ALA A 196 44.10 -40.36 -33.91
C ALA A 196 45.57 -40.72 -34.23
N ASN A 197 46.43 -40.85 -33.22
CA ASN A 197 47.83 -41.26 -33.38
C ASN A 197 47.98 -42.74 -33.76
N ALA A 198 47.00 -43.60 -33.44
CA ALA A 198 46.99 -45.02 -33.78
C ALA A 198 46.53 -45.32 -35.23
N GLY A 199 45.99 -44.32 -35.95
CA GLY A 199 45.54 -44.48 -37.34
C GLY A 199 44.41 -45.51 -37.51
N ARG A 200 44.49 -46.37 -38.55
CA ARG A 200 43.47 -47.41 -38.84
C ARG A 200 43.41 -48.56 -37.83
N SER A 201 44.25 -48.55 -36.79
CA SER A 201 44.33 -49.60 -35.78
C SER A 201 43.43 -49.34 -34.55
N ALA A 202 42.67 -48.24 -34.52
CA ALA A 202 41.72 -47.97 -33.45
C ALA A 202 40.42 -48.78 -33.63
N ASP A 203 40.03 -49.52 -32.59
CA ASP A 203 38.79 -50.31 -32.53
C ASP A 203 37.54 -49.40 -32.64
N ASP A 204 36.51 -49.83 -33.38
CA ASP A 204 35.22 -49.16 -33.50
C ASP A 204 34.58 -48.88 -32.13
N HIS A 205 34.83 -49.75 -31.15
CA HIS A 205 34.37 -49.57 -29.78
C HIS A 205 35.00 -48.35 -29.11
N VAL A 206 36.30 -48.12 -29.32
CA VAL A 206 37.03 -46.95 -28.78
C VAL A 206 36.54 -45.66 -29.44
N LEU A 207 36.30 -45.67 -30.75
CA LEU A 207 35.76 -44.51 -31.47
C LEU A 207 34.33 -44.16 -31.00
N ASN A 208 33.53 -45.17 -30.65
CA ASN A 208 32.20 -44.93 -30.08
C ASN A 208 32.27 -44.28 -28.69
N ILE A 209 33.21 -44.71 -27.83
CA ILE A 209 33.44 -44.08 -26.52
C ILE A 209 33.84 -42.61 -26.71
N VAL A 210 34.76 -42.31 -27.63
CA VAL A 210 35.13 -40.92 -27.96
C VAL A 210 33.91 -40.12 -28.39
N ARG A 211 33.07 -40.68 -29.28
CA ARG A 211 31.87 -39.99 -29.77
C ARG A 211 30.87 -39.68 -28.66
N MET A 212 30.58 -40.63 -27.77
CA MET A 212 29.62 -40.46 -26.67
C MET A 212 30.11 -39.46 -25.62
N THR A 213 31.40 -39.50 -25.30
CA THR A 213 32.01 -38.63 -24.28
C THR A 213 32.23 -37.20 -24.78
N THR A 214 32.38 -36.99 -26.09
CA THR A 214 32.63 -35.67 -26.68
C THR A 214 31.40 -34.98 -27.27
N LEU A 215 30.18 -35.43 -26.91
CA LEU A 215 28.95 -34.83 -27.39
C LEU A 215 28.88 -33.32 -27.01
N PRO A 216 28.40 -32.45 -27.93
CA PRO A 216 28.31 -31.00 -27.67
C PRO A 216 27.43 -30.68 -26.47
N ASP A 217 26.34 -31.42 -26.31
CA ASP A 217 25.47 -31.32 -25.14
C ASP A 217 26.10 -32.04 -23.94
N PRO A 218 26.47 -31.34 -22.85
CA PRO A 218 27.03 -31.97 -21.66
C PRO A 218 26.08 -32.97 -21.02
N GLU A 219 24.76 -32.79 -21.18
CA GLU A 219 23.76 -33.64 -20.55
C GLU A 219 23.61 -35.00 -21.26
N SER A 220 24.01 -35.08 -22.52
CA SER A 220 24.00 -36.30 -23.34
C SER A 220 25.26 -37.17 -23.14
N ARG A 221 26.24 -36.70 -22.37
CA ARG A 221 27.49 -37.44 -22.11
C ARG A 221 27.24 -38.52 -21.04
N PRO A 222 27.88 -39.70 -21.15
CA PRO A 222 27.75 -40.77 -20.16
C PRO A 222 28.28 -40.34 -18.79
N SER A 223 27.82 -40.98 -17.71
CA SER A 223 28.38 -40.74 -16.38
C SER A 223 29.82 -41.25 -16.29
N ILE A 224 30.63 -40.68 -15.39
CA ILE A 224 32.03 -41.14 -15.24
C ILE A 224 32.11 -42.65 -14.90
N ASN A 225 31.13 -43.19 -14.18
CA ASN A 225 31.04 -44.62 -13.84
C ASN A 225 30.74 -45.47 -15.07
N GLU A 226 29.89 -44.97 -15.96
CA GLU A 226 29.66 -45.60 -17.25
C GLU A 226 30.91 -45.55 -18.14
N VAL A 227 31.64 -44.43 -18.15
CA VAL A 227 32.91 -44.31 -18.87
C VAL A 227 33.97 -45.27 -18.32
N VAL A 228 34.07 -45.43 -17.00
CA VAL A 228 34.93 -46.46 -16.37
C VAL A 228 34.57 -47.85 -16.91
N ARG A 229 33.27 -48.21 -16.93
CA ARG A 229 32.81 -49.50 -17.47
C ARG A 229 33.14 -49.68 -18.95
N LEU A 230 32.92 -48.66 -19.77
CA LEU A 230 33.18 -48.68 -21.21
C LEU A 230 34.68 -48.82 -21.49
N LEU A 231 35.52 -48.03 -20.82
CA LEU A 231 36.98 -48.11 -20.94
C LEU A 231 37.53 -49.44 -20.41
N HIS A 232 36.97 -49.96 -19.32
CA HIS A 232 37.35 -51.27 -18.79
C HIS A 232 36.96 -52.39 -19.77
N THR A 233 35.80 -52.29 -20.41
CA THR A 233 35.37 -53.24 -21.46
C THR A 233 36.30 -53.18 -22.68
N ALA A 234 36.66 -51.96 -23.12
CA ALA A 234 37.64 -51.76 -24.19
C ALA A 234 39.02 -52.33 -23.81
N ALA A 235 39.44 -52.22 -22.54
CA ALA A 235 40.66 -52.84 -22.03
C ALA A 235 40.56 -54.38 -21.95
N MET A 236 39.39 -54.93 -21.61
CA MET A 236 39.16 -56.38 -21.50
C MET A 236 39.07 -57.10 -22.85
N GLY A 237 38.73 -56.39 -23.94
CA GLY A 237 38.85 -56.90 -25.31
C GLY A 237 40.26 -57.41 -25.67
N SER A 238 41.26 -57.11 -24.82
CA SER A 238 42.65 -57.59 -24.94
C SER A 238 43.16 -58.54 -23.83
N ARG A 239 42.35 -58.97 -22.83
CA ARG A 239 42.41 -60.25 -22.03
C ARG A 239 41.67 -60.15 -20.68
N GLY A 240 40.87 -61.19 -20.35
CA GLY A 240 40.57 -61.65 -18.97
C GLY A 240 39.21 -61.23 -18.35
N ARG A 241 38.47 -62.19 -17.77
CA ARG A 241 37.17 -61.99 -17.08
C ARG A 241 37.30 -61.11 -15.81
N PRO A 242 36.26 -60.32 -15.47
CA PRO A 242 36.23 -59.50 -14.26
C PRO A 242 36.40 -60.34 -12.99
N THR A 243 37.00 -59.75 -11.95
CA THR A 243 37.08 -60.40 -10.63
C THR A 243 35.72 -60.33 -9.91
N LEU A 244 35.47 -61.23 -8.95
CA LEU A 244 34.22 -61.22 -8.17
C LEU A 244 33.97 -59.89 -7.44
N GLN A 245 35.03 -59.15 -7.09
CA GLN A 245 34.95 -57.80 -6.54
C GLN A 245 34.41 -56.79 -7.56
N ASP A 246 34.80 -56.90 -8.84
CA ASP A 246 34.28 -56.05 -9.91
C ASP A 246 32.79 -56.33 -10.18
N GLU A 247 32.31 -57.56 -10.02
CA GLU A 247 30.88 -57.90 -10.20
C GLU A 247 29.99 -57.43 -9.04
N GLU A 248 30.49 -57.46 -7.79
CA GLU A 248 29.75 -56.93 -6.62
C GLU A 248 29.64 -55.41 -6.63
N GLU A 249 30.69 -54.70 -7.09
CA GLU A 249 30.71 -53.22 -7.12
C GLU A 249 29.76 -52.65 -8.20
N HIS A 250 29.39 -53.44 -9.21
CA HIS A 250 28.57 -53.00 -10.35
C HIS A 250 27.12 -53.51 -10.34
N ARG A 251 26.68 -54.21 -9.29
CA ARG A 251 25.29 -54.69 -9.19
C ARG A 251 24.35 -53.52 -8.86
N PRO A 252 23.18 -53.39 -9.54
CA PRO A 252 22.24 -52.32 -9.27
C PRO A 252 21.76 -52.37 -7.82
N LEU A 253 21.90 -51.25 -7.14
CA LEU A 253 21.45 -51.07 -5.75
C LEU A 253 19.93 -51.18 -5.64
N ARG A 254 19.47 -51.68 -4.48
CA ARG A 254 18.06 -51.56 -4.06
C ARG A 254 17.98 -50.70 -2.81
N PRO A 255 17.09 -49.71 -2.74
CA PRO A 255 16.93 -48.90 -1.54
C PRO A 255 16.44 -49.73 -0.36
N GLY A 256 16.96 -49.43 0.83
CA GLY A 256 16.62 -50.14 2.07
C GLY A 256 17.32 -49.53 3.29
N LEU A 257 16.83 -49.88 4.47
CA LEU A 257 17.40 -49.44 5.74
C LEU A 257 18.86 -49.89 5.87
N GLY A 258 19.76 -48.97 6.22
CA GLY A 258 21.21 -49.22 6.35
C GLY A 258 21.96 -49.34 5.03
N VAL A 259 21.29 -49.15 3.88
CA VAL A 259 21.95 -49.15 2.58
C VAL A 259 22.71 -47.84 2.40
N LYS A 260 23.99 -47.95 2.05
CA LYS A 260 24.85 -46.80 1.73
C LYS A 260 24.80 -46.50 0.23
N ILE A 261 24.41 -45.27 -0.10
CA ILE A 261 24.37 -44.71 -1.45
C ILE A 261 25.36 -43.54 -1.48
N GLY A 262 26.46 -43.69 -2.22
CA GLY A 262 27.58 -42.75 -2.17
C GLY A 262 28.11 -42.62 -0.73
N ARG A 263 28.05 -41.40 -0.16
CA ARG A 263 28.43 -41.13 1.25
C ARG A 263 27.26 -41.15 2.24
N PHE A 264 26.05 -41.45 1.79
CA PHE A 264 24.84 -41.33 2.60
C PHE A 264 24.29 -42.70 2.98
N GLU A 265 24.00 -42.89 4.27
CA GLU A 265 23.42 -44.13 4.79
C GLU A 265 21.92 -43.95 5.05
N LEU A 266 21.06 -44.70 4.35
CA LEU A 266 19.61 -44.57 4.46
C LEU A 266 19.13 -45.06 5.84
N SER A 267 18.38 -44.24 6.56
CA SER A 267 17.96 -44.51 7.94
C SER A 267 16.45 -44.58 8.15
N ARG A 268 15.63 -43.87 7.37
CA ARG A 268 14.17 -43.94 7.49
C ARG A 268 13.47 -43.51 6.21
N GLN A 269 12.48 -44.24 5.74
CA GLN A 269 11.65 -43.76 4.63
C GLN A 269 10.72 -42.64 5.12
N LEU A 270 10.76 -41.48 4.46
CA LEU A 270 9.95 -40.30 4.76
C LEU A 270 8.66 -40.26 3.92
N GLY A 271 8.70 -40.79 2.70
CA GLY A 271 7.54 -40.84 1.82
C GLY A 271 7.79 -41.61 0.51
N SER A 272 6.72 -41.88 -0.23
CA SER A 272 6.76 -42.49 -1.57
C SER A 272 5.74 -41.80 -2.47
N GLY A 273 6.10 -41.52 -3.72
CA GLY A 273 5.26 -40.80 -4.67
C GLY A 273 5.51 -41.21 -6.12
N ALA A 274 4.89 -40.48 -7.06
CA ALA A 274 4.94 -40.79 -8.49
C ALA A 274 6.37 -40.78 -9.06
N MET A 275 7.24 -39.89 -8.56
CA MET A 275 8.61 -39.75 -9.07
C MET A 275 9.64 -40.65 -8.39
N GLY A 276 9.34 -41.18 -7.20
CA GLY A 276 10.38 -41.75 -6.36
C GLY A 276 10.01 -41.93 -4.90
N GLU A 277 11.00 -42.35 -4.14
CA GLU A 277 10.94 -42.48 -2.68
C GLU A 277 11.79 -41.40 -2.01
N VAL A 278 11.32 -40.86 -0.90
CA VAL A 278 12.09 -39.90 -0.09
C VAL A 278 12.52 -40.60 1.19
N TRP A 279 13.80 -40.54 1.49
CA TRP A 279 14.45 -41.19 2.63
C TRP A 279 15.20 -40.16 3.48
N GLN A 280 15.14 -40.29 4.79
CA GLN A 280 16.12 -39.73 5.70
C GLN A 280 17.40 -40.56 5.57
N ALA A 281 18.54 -39.90 5.51
CA ALA A 281 19.84 -40.53 5.46
C ALA A 281 20.85 -39.75 6.31
N ARG A 282 21.87 -40.45 6.81
CA ARG A 282 22.99 -39.84 7.54
C ARG A 282 24.14 -39.59 6.56
N ASP A 283 24.63 -38.35 6.48
CA ASP A 283 25.84 -38.02 5.75
C ASP A 283 27.06 -38.50 6.55
N THR A 284 27.75 -39.54 6.07
CA THR A 284 28.88 -40.14 6.78
C THR A 284 30.13 -39.26 6.84
N SER A 285 30.14 -38.10 6.14
CA SER A 285 31.26 -37.14 6.17
C SER A 285 31.16 -36.09 7.27
N GLY A 286 29.94 -35.66 7.61
CA GLY A 286 29.67 -34.56 8.54
C GLY A 286 28.72 -34.91 9.68
N ASP A 287 28.24 -36.16 9.72
CA ASP A 287 27.29 -36.72 10.70
C ASP A 287 25.94 -35.98 10.78
N ALA A 288 25.56 -35.28 9.70
CA ALA A 288 24.29 -34.58 9.57
C ALA A 288 23.22 -35.44 8.91
N ASP A 289 21.97 -35.28 9.34
CA ASP A 289 20.82 -35.92 8.69
C ASP A 289 20.38 -35.11 7.46
N VAL A 290 20.10 -35.80 6.36
CA VAL A 290 19.66 -35.26 5.08
C VAL A 290 18.41 -35.98 4.56
N ALA A 291 17.67 -35.35 3.65
CA ALA A 291 16.58 -35.97 2.91
C ALA A 291 17.06 -36.35 1.51
N ILE A 292 16.90 -37.61 1.10
CA ILE A 292 17.31 -38.14 -0.20
C ILE A 292 16.08 -38.58 -0.98
N LYS A 293 15.83 -37.93 -2.12
CA LYS A 293 14.81 -38.32 -3.08
C LYS A 293 15.43 -39.24 -4.12
N LEU A 294 15.07 -40.52 -4.08
CA LEU A 294 15.49 -41.56 -5.00
C LEU A 294 14.52 -41.64 -6.17
N LEU A 295 15.02 -41.53 -7.40
CA LEU A 295 14.19 -41.62 -8.60
C LEU A 295 13.78 -43.07 -8.91
N ARG A 296 12.56 -43.24 -9.42
CA ARG A 296 12.10 -44.55 -9.91
C ARG A 296 12.92 -45.01 -11.14
N PRO A 297 13.20 -46.32 -11.28
CA PRO A 297 13.94 -46.86 -12.42
C PRO A 297 13.36 -46.51 -13.80
N GLU A 298 12.05 -46.31 -13.91
CA GLU A 298 11.39 -45.95 -15.17
C GLU A 298 11.73 -44.52 -15.62
N ILE A 299 11.88 -43.59 -14.67
CA ILE A 299 12.28 -42.20 -14.94
C ILE A 299 13.78 -42.12 -15.19
N ALA A 300 14.56 -42.94 -14.48
CA ALA A 300 16.01 -43.05 -14.63
C ALA A 300 16.45 -43.54 -16.02
N ARG A 301 15.60 -44.27 -16.74
CA ARG A 301 15.90 -44.86 -18.07
C ARG A 301 15.54 -43.96 -19.25
N ASP A 302 14.78 -42.89 -19.02
CA ASP A 302 14.42 -41.93 -20.05
C ASP A 302 15.40 -40.76 -19.98
N GLU A 303 16.30 -40.69 -20.96
CA GLU A 303 17.39 -39.71 -21.00
C GLU A 303 16.88 -38.27 -21.03
N GLU A 304 15.80 -37.98 -21.74
CA GLU A 304 15.22 -36.63 -21.80
C GLU A 304 14.61 -36.22 -20.46
N LEU A 305 14.06 -37.21 -19.75
CA LEU A 305 13.48 -36.97 -18.43
C LEU A 305 14.55 -36.71 -17.37
N LEU A 306 15.58 -37.56 -17.33
CA LEU A 306 16.69 -37.39 -16.42
C LEU A 306 17.46 -36.09 -16.70
N ARG A 307 17.55 -35.69 -17.97
CA ARG A 307 18.14 -34.41 -18.41
C ARG A 307 17.41 -33.21 -17.83
N ARG A 308 16.08 -33.16 -17.98
CA ARG A 308 15.24 -32.10 -17.38
C ARG A 308 15.36 -32.07 -15.86
N PHE A 309 15.48 -33.23 -15.23
CA PHE A 309 15.58 -33.38 -13.77
C PHE A 309 16.84 -32.70 -13.25
N ARG A 310 17.97 -33.01 -13.89
CA ARG A 310 19.27 -32.40 -13.59
C ARG A 310 19.25 -30.89 -13.86
N LYS A 311 18.63 -30.45 -14.95
CA LYS A 311 18.52 -29.03 -15.29
C LYS A 311 17.73 -28.24 -14.25
N GLU A 312 16.57 -28.73 -13.83
CA GLU A 312 15.73 -28.05 -12.83
C GLU A 312 16.41 -28.01 -11.46
N ALA A 313 17.02 -29.11 -11.02
CA ALA A 313 17.79 -29.16 -9.77
C ALA A 313 18.96 -28.16 -9.76
N ARG A 314 19.71 -28.04 -10.88
CA ARG A 314 20.81 -27.06 -11.01
C ARG A 314 20.33 -25.61 -10.96
N VAL A 315 19.20 -25.31 -11.59
CA VAL A 315 18.61 -23.97 -11.59
C VAL A 315 18.18 -23.58 -10.18
N LEU A 316 17.54 -24.50 -9.45
CA LEU A 316 17.10 -24.27 -8.07
C LEU A 316 18.25 -24.09 -7.08
N ALA A 317 19.35 -24.84 -7.27
CA ALA A 317 20.55 -24.69 -6.45
C ALA A 317 21.18 -23.28 -6.52
N LYS A 318 20.92 -22.53 -7.61
CA LYS A 318 21.43 -21.15 -7.80
C LYS A 318 20.58 -20.07 -7.11
N VAL A 319 19.37 -20.38 -6.67
CA VAL A 319 18.41 -19.37 -6.16
C VAL A 319 18.75 -18.89 -4.74
N GLY A 320 19.46 -19.70 -3.92
CA GLY A 320 20.04 -19.26 -2.64
C GLY A 320 19.06 -18.65 -1.61
N SER A 321 17.79 -19.08 -1.58
CA SER A 321 16.76 -18.52 -0.69
C SER A 321 16.68 -19.27 0.65
N PRO A 322 16.63 -18.58 1.81
CA PRO A 322 16.46 -19.22 3.10
C PRO A 322 15.09 -19.91 3.24
N HIS A 323 14.10 -19.56 2.40
CA HIS A 323 12.75 -20.14 2.42
C HIS A 323 12.59 -21.38 1.53
N ILE A 324 13.66 -21.85 0.89
CA ILE A 324 13.69 -23.08 0.08
C ILE A 324 14.62 -24.08 0.78
N ALA A 325 14.26 -25.36 0.80
CA ALA A 325 15.16 -26.39 1.29
C ALA A 325 16.38 -26.50 0.36
N ASN A 326 17.59 -26.46 0.93
CA ASN A 326 18.81 -26.46 0.14
C ASN A 326 19.02 -27.78 -0.59
N ILE A 327 19.47 -27.70 -1.84
CA ILE A 327 19.99 -28.85 -2.58
C ILE A 327 21.45 -29.03 -2.18
N ILE A 328 21.76 -30.18 -1.59
CA ILE A 328 23.10 -30.51 -1.07
C ILE A 328 23.92 -31.24 -2.13
N ASP A 329 23.32 -32.22 -2.80
CA ASP A 329 24.00 -33.05 -3.80
C ASP A 329 23.00 -33.63 -4.80
N LEU A 330 23.47 -33.97 -5.99
CA LEU A 330 22.71 -34.65 -7.02
C LEU A 330 23.64 -35.63 -7.74
N ASN A 331 23.40 -36.92 -7.59
CA ASN A 331 24.34 -37.93 -8.08
C ASN A 331 23.66 -39.22 -8.54
N GLU A 332 24.49 -40.15 -9.00
CA GLU A 332 24.12 -41.51 -9.34
C GLU A 332 25.08 -42.49 -8.63
N ASP A 333 24.53 -43.48 -7.92
CA ASP A 333 25.32 -44.60 -7.41
C ASP A 333 24.70 -45.91 -7.90
N ARG A 334 25.50 -46.73 -8.60
CA ARG A 334 25.12 -48.06 -9.11
C ARG A 334 23.73 -48.08 -9.79
N GLY A 335 23.45 -47.08 -10.64
CA GLY A 335 22.21 -46.96 -11.40
C GLY A 335 21.00 -46.39 -10.65
N LEU A 336 21.18 -45.94 -9.40
CA LEU A 336 20.17 -45.17 -8.67
C LEU A 336 20.50 -43.68 -8.75
N HIS A 337 19.64 -42.90 -9.40
CA HIS A 337 19.72 -41.44 -9.35
C HIS A 337 19.05 -40.90 -8.09
N TYR A 338 19.73 -39.96 -7.43
CA TYR A 338 19.26 -39.41 -6.18
C TYR A 338 19.57 -37.92 -6.03
N LEU A 339 18.63 -37.20 -5.44
CA LEU A 339 18.75 -35.78 -5.07
C LEU A 339 18.79 -35.67 -3.54
N VAL A 340 19.86 -35.10 -3.02
CA VAL A 340 20.06 -34.86 -1.59
C VAL A 340 19.66 -33.43 -1.26
N LEU A 341 18.79 -33.31 -0.27
CA LEU A 341 18.16 -32.09 0.21
C LEU A 341 18.44 -31.93 1.70
N GLU A 342 18.42 -30.69 2.16
CA GLU A 342 18.33 -30.36 3.58
C GLU A 342 17.12 -31.06 4.21
N LEU A 343 17.33 -31.77 5.34
CA LEU A 343 16.23 -32.32 6.12
C LEU A 343 15.59 -31.24 6.99
N VAL A 344 14.38 -30.80 6.64
CA VAL A 344 13.63 -29.82 7.43
C VAL A 344 12.86 -30.52 8.56
N ALA A 345 13.29 -30.29 9.81
CA ALA A 345 12.91 -31.12 10.96
C ALA A 345 11.50 -30.90 11.55
N GLY A 346 10.79 -29.82 11.19
CA GLY A 346 9.51 -29.47 11.85
C GLY A 346 8.25 -30.18 11.32
N GLY A 347 8.37 -31.01 10.27
CA GLY A 347 7.24 -31.71 9.65
C GLY A 347 6.40 -30.83 8.72
N SER A 348 5.50 -31.45 7.95
CA SER A 348 4.71 -30.73 6.93
C SER A 348 3.51 -30.00 7.51
N VAL A 349 3.16 -28.86 6.90
CA VAL A 349 1.95 -28.09 7.23
C VAL A 349 0.70 -28.93 6.98
N GLY A 350 0.69 -29.77 5.93
CA GLY A 350 -0.40 -30.70 5.65
C GLY A 350 -0.65 -31.72 6.77
N ALA A 351 0.40 -32.33 7.31
CA ALA A 351 0.28 -33.24 8.46
C ALA A 351 -0.21 -32.51 9.72
N ALA A 352 0.26 -31.28 9.95
CA ALA A 352 -0.24 -30.45 11.05
C ALA A 352 -1.72 -30.10 10.87
N LEU A 353 -2.14 -29.71 9.66
CA LEU A 353 -3.53 -29.38 9.33
C LEU A 353 -4.46 -30.57 9.63
N LYS A 354 -4.10 -31.78 9.21
CA LYS A 354 -4.89 -33.00 9.50
C LYS A 354 -5.08 -33.25 10.99
N ARG A 355 -4.10 -32.87 11.82
CA ARG A 355 -4.15 -33.06 13.27
C ARG A 355 -4.99 -31.98 13.98
N ILE A 356 -4.89 -30.72 13.55
CA ILE A 356 -5.50 -29.58 14.25
C ILE A 356 -6.82 -29.11 13.60
N GLY A 357 -7.13 -29.58 12.40
CA GLY A 357 -8.32 -29.20 11.63
C GLY A 357 -8.11 -27.91 10.84
N LYS A 358 -7.86 -26.77 11.51
CA LYS A 358 -7.66 -25.46 10.87
C LYS A 358 -6.66 -24.59 11.61
N PHE A 359 -6.09 -23.60 10.93
CA PHE A 359 -5.14 -22.64 11.47
C PHE A 359 -5.81 -21.28 11.76
N PRO A 360 -5.37 -20.57 12.82
CA PRO A 360 -5.70 -19.16 12.98
C PRO A 360 -5.22 -18.34 11.77
N GLU A 361 -6.03 -17.37 11.35
CA GLU A 361 -5.77 -16.52 10.18
C GLU A 361 -4.34 -15.95 10.17
N ARG A 362 -3.91 -15.37 11.29
CA ARG A 362 -2.58 -14.76 11.44
C ARG A 362 -1.45 -15.73 11.09
N LEU A 363 -1.59 -16.99 11.47
CA LEU A 363 -0.57 -17.99 11.19
C LEU A 363 -0.66 -18.51 9.76
N ALA A 364 -1.87 -18.71 9.23
CA ALA A 364 -2.06 -19.09 7.83
C ALA A 364 -1.43 -18.05 6.88
N LEU A 365 -1.61 -16.76 7.16
CA LEU A 365 -0.93 -15.65 6.46
C LEU A 365 0.59 -15.70 6.63
N GLY A 366 1.09 -16.08 7.80
CA GLY A 366 2.53 -16.28 8.04
C GLY A 366 3.12 -17.39 7.17
N ILE A 367 2.47 -18.57 7.15
CA ILE A 367 2.88 -19.75 6.37
C ILE A 367 2.90 -19.43 4.87
N VAL A 368 1.80 -18.87 4.36
CA VAL A 368 1.68 -18.54 2.93
C VAL A 368 2.59 -17.37 2.56
N GLY A 369 2.82 -16.41 3.46
CA GLY A 369 3.79 -15.34 3.26
C GLY A 369 5.22 -15.84 3.10
N ASP A 370 5.65 -16.82 3.90
CA ASP A 370 6.95 -17.47 3.72
C ASP A 370 7.04 -18.27 2.43
N ALA A 371 5.96 -18.95 2.02
CA ALA A 371 5.90 -19.60 0.71
C ALA A 371 6.02 -18.59 -0.44
N CYS A 372 5.42 -17.40 -0.31
CA CYS A 372 5.58 -16.35 -1.29
C CYS A 372 7.03 -15.83 -1.36
N ARG A 373 7.72 -15.68 -0.22
CA ARG A 373 9.14 -15.32 -0.16
C ARG A 373 10.04 -16.37 -0.83
N ALA A 374 9.69 -17.65 -0.71
CA ALA A 374 10.38 -18.73 -1.40
C ALA A 374 10.24 -18.64 -2.93
N LEU A 375 9.10 -18.17 -3.44
CA LEU A 375 8.77 -18.17 -4.86
C LEU A 375 9.09 -16.87 -5.61
N ALA A 376 9.24 -15.75 -4.90
CA ALA A 376 9.42 -14.44 -5.49
C ALA A 376 10.61 -14.37 -6.49
N GLU A 377 11.78 -14.87 -6.10
CA GLU A 377 12.96 -14.87 -6.96
C GLU A 377 12.88 -15.93 -8.09
N PRO A 378 12.47 -17.19 -7.84
CA PRO A 378 12.16 -18.14 -8.90
C PRO A 378 11.22 -17.59 -9.98
N HIS A 379 10.14 -16.91 -9.58
CA HIS A 379 9.17 -16.35 -10.53
C HIS A 379 9.79 -15.27 -11.43
N ARG A 380 10.71 -14.44 -10.90
CA ARG A 380 11.45 -13.45 -11.71
C ARG A 380 12.37 -14.10 -12.75
N LEU A 381 12.89 -15.28 -12.43
CA LEU A 381 13.69 -16.10 -13.34
C LEU A 381 12.83 -16.96 -14.29
N GLY A 382 11.51 -16.81 -14.26
CA GLY A 382 10.57 -17.58 -15.08
C GLY A 382 10.35 -19.02 -14.63
N ILE A 383 10.76 -19.36 -13.40
CA ILE A 383 10.59 -20.69 -12.81
C ILE A 383 9.27 -20.71 -12.04
N VAL A 384 8.46 -21.74 -12.26
CA VAL A 384 7.16 -21.94 -11.62
C VAL A 384 7.17 -23.30 -10.92
N HIS A 385 6.69 -23.37 -9.69
CA HIS A 385 6.71 -24.55 -8.82
C HIS A 385 5.68 -25.62 -9.22
N ARG A 386 4.46 -25.26 -9.62
CA ARG A 386 3.43 -26.14 -10.23
C ARG A 386 2.77 -27.21 -9.35
N ASP A 387 3.31 -27.53 -8.17
CA ASP A 387 2.73 -28.50 -7.22
C ASP A 387 2.71 -27.91 -5.80
N LEU A 388 2.14 -26.71 -5.64
CA LEU A 388 2.02 -26.07 -4.33
C LEU A 388 0.84 -26.66 -3.56
N LYS A 389 1.13 -27.20 -2.39
CA LYS A 389 0.16 -27.75 -1.44
C LYS A 389 0.72 -27.70 -0.01
N PRO A 390 -0.12 -27.79 1.03
CA PRO A 390 0.35 -27.77 2.41
C PRO A 390 1.38 -28.86 2.75
N ASP A 391 1.38 -30.00 2.07
CA ASP A 391 2.37 -31.07 2.30
C ASP A 391 3.79 -30.71 1.83
N ASN A 392 3.92 -29.75 0.89
CA ASN A 392 5.21 -29.27 0.38
C ASN A 392 5.71 -28.03 1.15
N MET A 393 5.03 -27.64 2.23
CA MET A 393 5.45 -26.58 3.15
C MET A 393 5.91 -27.23 4.47
N MET A 394 7.19 -27.08 4.82
CA MET A 394 7.78 -27.74 5.98
C MET A 394 8.09 -26.72 7.08
N PHE A 395 7.64 -26.97 8.31
CA PHE A 395 7.98 -26.11 9.44
C PHE A 395 9.48 -26.18 9.75
N VAL A 396 10.10 -25.03 9.99
CA VAL A 396 11.54 -24.96 10.32
C VAL A 396 11.85 -25.60 11.69
N ARG A 397 10.89 -25.56 12.62
CA ARG A 397 11.03 -26.08 13.98
C ARG A 397 9.87 -27.00 14.33
N ALA A 398 10.16 -28.07 15.08
CA ALA A 398 9.12 -28.91 15.66
C ALA A 398 8.40 -28.17 16.80
N ASN A 399 7.11 -28.45 17.02
CA ASN A 399 6.30 -27.94 18.14
C ASN A 399 6.22 -26.41 18.24
N VAL A 400 6.02 -25.71 17.11
CA VAL A 400 5.70 -24.27 17.14
C VAL A 400 4.42 -24.06 17.95
N GLU A 401 4.51 -23.31 19.05
CA GLU A 401 3.33 -22.92 19.83
C GLU A 401 2.42 -22.04 18.96
N MET A 402 1.28 -22.62 18.62
CA MET A 402 0.35 -22.15 17.59
C MET A 402 -0.27 -20.77 17.86
N GLU A 403 -0.33 -20.37 19.13
CA GLU A 403 -0.93 -19.11 19.59
C GLU A 403 0.10 -17.98 19.78
N SER A 404 1.38 -18.31 19.92
CA SER A 404 2.46 -17.42 20.37
C SER A 404 3.69 -17.42 19.45
N ALA A 405 3.63 -18.11 18.30
CA ALA A 405 4.73 -18.22 17.34
C ALA A 405 5.35 -16.84 17.00
N PRO A 406 6.66 -16.62 17.24
CA PRO A 406 7.29 -15.34 16.95
C PRO A 406 7.32 -15.06 15.44
N LEU A 407 7.44 -13.77 15.08
CA LEU A 407 7.54 -13.21 13.72
C LEU A 407 8.88 -13.56 13.03
N GLY A 408 9.29 -14.83 13.07
CA GLY A 408 10.45 -15.36 12.32
C GLY A 408 9.99 -16.22 11.15
N GLN A 409 10.95 -16.86 10.48
CA GLN A 409 10.67 -17.84 9.43
C GLN A 409 9.95 -19.06 10.02
N LEU A 410 8.74 -19.33 9.54
CA LEU A 410 7.88 -20.43 9.96
C LEU A 410 8.13 -21.68 9.12
N ILE A 411 8.21 -21.52 7.78
CA ILE A 411 8.32 -22.65 6.86
C ILE A 411 9.48 -22.50 5.85
N LYS A 412 9.88 -23.64 5.30
CA LYS A 412 10.62 -23.77 4.05
C LYS A 412 9.78 -24.56 3.04
N LEU A 413 9.81 -24.16 1.78
CA LEU A 413 9.26 -24.96 0.69
C LEU A 413 10.22 -26.09 0.32
N VAL A 414 9.65 -27.28 0.10
CA VAL A 414 10.33 -28.46 -0.44
C VAL A 414 9.72 -28.83 -1.80
N ASP A 415 10.41 -29.68 -2.56
CA ASP A 415 9.87 -30.29 -3.80
C ASP A 415 9.41 -29.28 -4.88
N PHE A 416 10.23 -28.27 -5.18
CA PHE A 416 10.03 -27.43 -6.39
C PHE A 416 9.80 -28.32 -7.60
N GLY A 417 8.63 -28.19 -8.24
CA GLY A 417 7.99 -29.25 -9.03
C GLY A 417 8.80 -29.85 -10.17
N ILE A 418 9.71 -30.75 -9.80
CA ILE A 418 10.42 -31.65 -10.70
C ILE A 418 9.45 -32.66 -11.37
N ALA A 419 8.18 -32.67 -10.95
CA ALA A 419 7.10 -33.59 -11.31
C ALA A 419 6.71 -33.66 -12.79
N ARG A 420 6.90 -32.59 -13.58
CA ARG A 420 6.42 -32.60 -14.98
C ARG A 420 7.25 -33.45 -15.93
N ILE A 421 8.42 -33.90 -15.49
CA ILE A 421 9.26 -34.77 -16.29
C ILE A 421 8.48 -36.03 -16.71
N ALA A 422 7.74 -36.67 -15.81
CA ALA A 422 6.89 -37.81 -16.18
C ALA A 422 5.65 -37.42 -17.04
N GLU A 423 5.16 -36.18 -16.93
CA GLU A 423 3.90 -35.74 -17.57
C GLU A 423 4.06 -35.40 -19.05
N ASP A 424 5.21 -34.85 -19.48
CA ASP A 424 5.46 -34.61 -20.91
C ASP A 424 5.72 -35.93 -21.67
N ALA A 425 6.28 -36.95 -21.01
CA ALA A 425 6.43 -38.30 -21.57
C ALA A 425 5.09 -39.05 -21.64
N ALA A 426 4.22 -38.91 -20.62
CA ALA A 426 2.88 -39.51 -20.62
C ALA A 426 1.92 -38.81 -21.61
N GLY A 427 2.04 -37.49 -21.78
CA GLY A 427 1.26 -36.70 -22.73
C GLY A 427 1.64 -36.96 -24.20
N ALA A 428 2.91 -37.24 -24.48
CA ALA A 428 3.35 -37.68 -25.81
C ALA A 428 2.87 -39.11 -26.15
N ALA A 429 2.79 -40.01 -25.15
CA ALA A 429 2.25 -41.36 -25.33
C ALA A 429 0.71 -41.40 -25.45
N ALA A 430 0.00 -40.36 -24.98
CA ALA A 430 -1.45 -40.23 -25.12
C ALA A 430 -1.89 -39.82 -26.55
N ALA A 431 -0.96 -39.47 -27.43
CA ALA A 431 -1.23 -39.30 -28.87
C ALA A 431 -1.42 -40.66 -29.59
N ASP A 432 -0.97 -41.77 -28.99
CA ASP A 432 -1.21 -43.15 -29.44
C ASP A 432 -2.24 -43.86 -28.54
N GLY A 433 -3.47 -43.33 -28.51
CA GLY A 433 -4.70 -44.13 -28.41
C GLY A 433 -5.00 -45.01 -27.19
N ALA A 434 -4.22 -45.01 -26.10
CA ALA A 434 -4.51 -45.82 -24.92
C ALA A 434 -4.31 -45.05 -23.60
N THR A 435 -5.31 -44.28 -23.19
CA THR A 435 -5.46 -43.84 -21.80
C THR A 435 -5.71 -45.07 -20.91
N ARG A 436 -4.70 -45.49 -20.14
CA ARG A 436 -4.93 -46.41 -19.01
C ARG A 436 -5.87 -45.74 -18.01
N GLU A 437 -6.93 -46.44 -17.65
CA GLU A 437 -7.94 -46.02 -16.68
C GLU A 437 -7.29 -45.60 -15.34
N GLY A 438 -7.58 -44.38 -14.87
CA GLY A 438 -7.49 -44.02 -13.44
C GLY A 438 -6.29 -43.18 -12.95
N ALA A 439 -5.28 -42.85 -13.75
CA ALA A 439 -4.13 -42.09 -13.27
C ALA A 439 -4.24 -40.57 -13.56
N VAL A 440 -5.01 -39.84 -12.76
CA VAL A 440 -4.89 -38.36 -12.69
C VAL A 440 -3.61 -38.05 -11.90
N LEU A 441 -2.55 -37.60 -12.58
CA LEU A 441 -1.27 -37.28 -11.92
C LEU A 441 -1.31 -35.86 -11.33
N GLY A 442 -1.25 -35.77 -9.99
CA GLY A 442 -1.21 -34.53 -9.21
C GLY A 442 -2.26 -34.51 -8.08
N THR A 443 -2.25 -33.47 -7.22
CA THR A 443 -3.26 -33.33 -6.15
C THR A 443 -4.37 -32.41 -6.69
N PRO A 444 -5.48 -32.95 -7.23
CA PRO A 444 -6.45 -32.17 -8.02
C PRO A 444 -7.05 -30.97 -7.25
N GLU A 445 -7.07 -31.04 -5.92
CA GLU A 445 -7.57 -30.02 -4.98
C GLU A 445 -6.86 -28.66 -5.05
N TYR A 446 -5.64 -28.62 -5.62
CA TYR A 446 -4.80 -27.41 -5.66
C TYR A 446 -4.43 -26.97 -7.09
N MET A 447 -4.85 -27.70 -8.13
CA MET A 447 -4.48 -27.43 -9.51
C MET A 447 -5.09 -26.12 -10.03
N ALA A 448 -4.29 -25.32 -10.74
CA ALA A 448 -4.82 -24.17 -11.44
C ALA A 448 -5.61 -24.57 -12.71
N PRO A 449 -6.61 -23.78 -13.15
CA PRO A 449 -7.38 -24.07 -14.36
C PRO A 449 -6.50 -24.29 -15.60
N GLU A 450 -5.45 -23.49 -15.77
CA GLU A 450 -4.51 -23.64 -16.89
C GLU A 450 -3.70 -24.94 -16.85
N GLN A 451 -3.43 -25.49 -15.66
CA GLN A 451 -2.79 -26.80 -15.52
C GLN A 451 -3.75 -27.91 -15.94
N CYS A 452 -5.02 -27.82 -15.50
CA CYS A 452 -6.08 -28.74 -15.89
C CYS A 452 -6.32 -28.76 -17.42
N GLN A 453 -6.09 -27.64 -18.11
CA GLN A 453 -6.23 -27.52 -19.57
C GLN A 453 -4.98 -27.91 -20.36
N GLY A 454 -3.83 -28.08 -19.69
CA GLY A 454 -2.54 -28.31 -20.36
C GLY A 454 -2.04 -27.10 -21.17
N VAL A 455 -2.47 -25.88 -20.84
CA VAL A 455 -2.03 -24.65 -21.53
C VAL A 455 -0.81 -24.02 -20.83
N ALA A 456 -0.30 -22.90 -21.37
CA ALA A 456 0.91 -22.27 -20.88
C ALA A 456 0.80 -21.86 -19.39
N ILE A 457 1.75 -22.35 -18.59
CA ILE A 457 1.87 -22.09 -17.15
C ILE A 457 2.68 -20.82 -16.91
N THR A 458 2.29 -20.03 -15.91
CA THR A 458 2.95 -18.75 -15.54
C THR A 458 3.07 -18.64 -14.02
N PRO A 459 3.80 -17.65 -13.47
CA PRO A 459 3.79 -17.37 -12.03
C PRO A 459 2.40 -17.26 -11.39
N ALA A 460 1.38 -16.82 -12.14
CA ALA A 460 -0.01 -16.76 -11.69
C ALA A 460 -0.65 -18.14 -11.44
N THR A 461 -0.05 -19.23 -11.95
CA THR A 461 -0.43 -20.62 -11.66
C THR A 461 -0.15 -20.97 -10.21
N ASP A 462 1.04 -20.64 -9.72
CA ASP A 462 1.43 -20.85 -8.33
C ASP A 462 0.61 -19.96 -7.39
N VAL A 463 0.27 -18.74 -7.80
CA VAL A 463 -0.62 -17.84 -7.04
C VAL A 463 -2.00 -18.46 -6.81
N TYR A 464 -2.55 -19.16 -7.82
CA TYR A 464 -3.82 -19.88 -7.66
C TYR A 464 -3.70 -21.00 -6.62
N ALA A 465 -2.64 -21.82 -6.72
CA ALA A 465 -2.39 -22.89 -5.78
C ALA A 465 -2.14 -22.39 -4.35
N LEU A 466 -1.44 -21.25 -4.18
CA LEU A 466 -1.29 -20.57 -2.89
C LEU A 466 -2.63 -20.04 -2.34
N GLY A 467 -3.52 -19.56 -3.22
CA GLY A 467 -4.90 -19.21 -2.88
C GLY A 467 -5.67 -20.41 -2.34
N CYS A 468 -5.57 -21.58 -3.00
CA CYS A 468 -6.14 -22.83 -2.51
C CYS A 468 -5.54 -23.24 -1.16
N CYS A 469 -4.22 -23.10 -0.99
CA CYS A 469 -3.55 -23.39 0.29
C CYS A 469 -4.07 -22.49 1.40
N LEU A 470 -4.12 -21.16 1.19
CA LEU A 470 -4.61 -20.21 2.19
C LEU A 470 -6.06 -20.49 2.58
N PHE A 471 -6.93 -20.78 1.60
CA PHE A 471 -8.29 -21.25 1.84
C PHE A 471 -8.28 -22.50 2.73
N THR A 472 -7.50 -23.52 2.36
CA THR A 472 -7.45 -24.81 3.06
C THR A 472 -6.97 -24.66 4.50
N LEU A 473 -5.96 -23.83 4.75
CA LEU A 473 -5.43 -23.61 6.09
C LEU A 473 -6.47 -22.98 7.03
N ILE A 474 -7.29 -22.06 6.53
CA ILE A 474 -8.28 -21.33 7.33
C ILE A 474 -9.61 -22.10 7.44
N ALA A 475 -10.08 -22.68 6.34
CA ALA A 475 -11.35 -23.42 6.29
C ALA A 475 -11.22 -24.87 6.77
N GLY A 476 -10.00 -25.40 6.86
CA GLY A 476 -9.70 -26.80 7.21
C GLY A 476 -9.97 -27.81 6.08
N ARG A 477 -10.40 -27.34 4.91
CA ARG A 477 -10.66 -28.14 3.71
C ARG A 477 -10.37 -27.32 2.44
N PRO A 478 -9.99 -27.94 1.32
CA PRO A 478 -9.81 -27.21 0.06
C PRO A 478 -11.12 -26.60 -0.46
N PRO A 479 -11.03 -25.60 -1.36
CA PRO A 479 -12.20 -24.95 -1.94
C PRO A 479 -13.09 -25.96 -2.68
N PHE A 480 -12.47 -26.93 -3.37
CA PHE A 480 -13.12 -28.05 -4.03
C PHE A 480 -12.58 -29.37 -3.45
N PRO A 481 -13.34 -30.03 -2.55
CA PRO A 481 -12.92 -31.29 -1.94
C PRO A 481 -13.10 -32.48 -2.90
N VAL A 482 -12.18 -33.43 -2.83
CA VAL A 482 -12.32 -34.72 -3.55
C VAL A 482 -13.37 -35.58 -2.84
N GLY A 483 -14.49 -35.86 -3.51
CA GLY A 483 -15.41 -36.93 -3.11
C GLY A 483 -14.80 -38.31 -3.39
N GLU A 484 -15.33 -39.35 -2.74
CA GLU A 484 -14.66 -40.67 -2.56
C GLU A 484 -14.09 -41.32 -3.84
N ASP A 485 -14.53 -40.99 -5.07
CA ASP A 485 -13.94 -41.52 -6.32
C ASP A 485 -14.02 -40.56 -7.55
N ASN A 486 -13.85 -39.23 -7.39
CA ASN A 486 -13.99 -38.31 -8.54
C ASN A 486 -12.94 -37.19 -8.66
N ALA A 487 -11.67 -37.58 -8.85
CA ALA A 487 -10.58 -36.64 -9.18
C ALA A 487 -10.87 -35.80 -10.44
N MET A 488 -11.52 -36.39 -11.45
CA MET A 488 -11.94 -35.68 -12.66
C MET A 488 -13.03 -34.63 -12.36
N GLY A 489 -13.92 -34.92 -11.42
CA GLY A 489 -14.92 -33.97 -10.92
C GLY A 489 -14.27 -32.71 -10.40
N VAL A 490 -13.30 -32.83 -9.49
CA VAL A 490 -12.58 -31.68 -8.93
C VAL A 490 -11.88 -30.87 -10.02
N ILE A 491 -11.25 -31.53 -11.00
CA ILE A 491 -10.65 -30.85 -12.16
C ILE A 491 -11.70 -30.01 -12.91
N LEU A 492 -12.89 -30.54 -13.17
CA LEU A 492 -13.98 -29.79 -13.82
C LEU A 492 -14.45 -28.60 -12.98
N GLN A 493 -14.46 -28.72 -11.65
CA GLN A 493 -14.78 -27.59 -10.75
C GLN A 493 -13.72 -26.49 -10.82
N HIS A 494 -12.44 -26.86 -10.82
CA HIS A 494 -11.36 -25.90 -11.03
C HIS A 494 -11.49 -25.20 -12.38
N LEU A 495 -11.92 -25.88 -13.45
CA LEU A 495 -12.11 -25.30 -14.78
C LEU A 495 -13.32 -24.35 -14.89
N GLY A 496 -14.45 -24.67 -14.25
CA GLY A 496 -15.72 -23.99 -14.55
C GLY A 496 -16.52 -23.49 -13.34
N GLU A 497 -16.34 -24.07 -12.16
CA GLU A 497 -17.15 -23.74 -10.99
C GLU A 497 -16.53 -22.57 -10.21
N THR A 498 -17.36 -21.63 -9.77
CA THR A 498 -16.91 -20.53 -8.90
C THR A 498 -16.60 -21.07 -7.51
N PRO A 499 -15.38 -20.87 -6.98
CA PRO A 499 -15.02 -21.32 -5.63
C PRO A 499 -15.92 -20.68 -4.58
N PRO A 500 -16.26 -21.40 -3.48
CA PRO A 500 -16.94 -20.78 -2.36
C PRO A 500 -16.07 -19.66 -1.79
N ARG A 501 -16.68 -18.53 -1.42
CA ARG A 501 -15.95 -17.48 -0.70
C ARG A 501 -15.54 -17.98 0.69
N LEU A 502 -14.36 -17.58 1.14
CA LEU A 502 -13.80 -18.05 2.41
C LEU A 502 -14.64 -17.60 3.62
N ASP A 503 -15.16 -16.38 3.60
CA ASP A 503 -16.04 -15.81 4.62
C ASP A 503 -17.41 -16.51 4.71
N ALA A 504 -17.88 -17.13 3.63
CA ALA A 504 -19.07 -17.97 3.64
C ALA A 504 -18.84 -19.33 4.34
N VAL A 505 -17.60 -19.83 4.34
CA VAL A 505 -17.24 -21.11 4.98
C VAL A 505 -16.73 -20.91 6.39
N GLN A 506 -16.01 -19.81 6.65
CA GLN A 506 -15.52 -19.42 7.97
C GLN A 506 -15.84 -17.95 8.25
N PRO A 507 -17.00 -17.64 8.87
CA PRO A 507 -17.47 -16.26 9.08
C PRO A 507 -16.56 -15.36 9.92
N GLU A 508 -15.67 -15.95 10.73
CA GLU A 508 -14.74 -15.21 11.59
C GLU A 508 -13.48 -14.72 10.86
N VAL A 509 -13.27 -15.12 9.59
CA VAL A 509 -12.13 -14.66 8.80
C VAL A 509 -12.28 -13.18 8.45
N SER A 510 -11.18 -12.45 8.41
CA SER A 510 -11.20 -11.05 8.00
C SER A 510 -11.59 -10.91 6.52
N PRO A 511 -12.42 -9.91 6.16
CA PRO A 511 -12.84 -9.69 4.78
C PRO A 511 -11.66 -9.53 3.80
N ALA A 512 -10.58 -8.88 4.24
CA ALA A 512 -9.38 -8.67 3.44
C ALA A 512 -8.74 -10.00 3.01
N VAL A 513 -8.70 -11.00 3.90
CA VAL A 513 -8.18 -12.33 3.57
C VAL A 513 -9.13 -13.09 2.66
N ALA A 514 -10.45 -13.00 2.88
CA ALA A 514 -11.43 -13.60 2.00
C ALA A 514 -11.34 -13.04 0.56
N ASP A 515 -11.14 -11.73 0.40
CA ASP A 515 -11.00 -11.07 -0.89
C ASP A 515 -9.68 -11.41 -1.59
N LEU A 516 -8.57 -11.49 -0.86
CA LEU A 516 -7.30 -11.96 -1.42
C LEU A 516 -7.42 -13.39 -1.94
N VAL A 517 -8.05 -14.28 -1.17
CA VAL A 517 -8.30 -15.66 -1.59
C VAL A 517 -9.19 -15.70 -2.83
N ALA A 518 -10.27 -14.91 -2.87
CA ALA A 518 -11.12 -14.81 -4.06
C ALA A 518 -10.34 -14.33 -5.29
N LYS A 519 -9.51 -13.29 -5.14
CA LYS A 519 -8.65 -12.76 -6.23
C LYS A 519 -7.64 -13.80 -6.72
N CYS A 520 -7.02 -14.57 -5.83
CA CYS A 520 -6.09 -15.63 -6.22
C CYS A 520 -6.79 -16.78 -6.96
N LEU A 521 -8.05 -17.08 -6.62
CA LEU A 521 -8.83 -18.17 -7.21
C LEU A 521 -9.63 -17.78 -8.47
N GLU A 522 -9.36 -16.60 -9.05
CA GLU A 522 -9.89 -16.20 -10.34
C GLU A 522 -9.51 -17.20 -11.45
N LYS A 523 -10.43 -17.48 -12.37
CA LYS A 523 -10.18 -18.49 -13.41
C LYS A 523 -9.20 -18.02 -14.46
N ASP A 524 -9.27 -16.75 -14.83
CA ASP A 524 -8.31 -16.12 -15.75
C ASP A 524 -7.05 -15.70 -14.97
N PRO A 525 -5.85 -16.20 -15.30
CA PRO A 525 -4.62 -15.88 -14.59
C PRO A 525 -4.30 -14.37 -14.59
N ARG A 526 -4.83 -13.59 -15.55
CA ARG A 526 -4.61 -12.13 -15.63
C ARG A 526 -5.39 -11.32 -14.60
N ASN A 527 -6.37 -11.92 -13.94
CA ASN A 527 -7.17 -11.28 -12.89
C ASN A 527 -6.61 -11.59 -11.49
N ARG A 528 -5.62 -12.48 -11.39
CA ARG A 528 -4.91 -12.83 -10.15
C ARG A 528 -3.79 -11.83 -9.89
N PRO A 529 -3.20 -11.79 -8.68
CA PRO A 529 -1.85 -11.24 -8.52
C PRO A 529 -0.90 -11.84 -9.55
N ALA A 530 -0.05 -11.01 -10.16
CA ALA A 530 0.79 -11.42 -11.28
C ALA A 530 1.82 -12.49 -10.88
N ASP A 531 2.31 -12.43 -9.64
CA ASP A 531 3.28 -13.36 -9.07
C ASP A 531 3.18 -13.43 -7.53
N ALA A 532 4.06 -14.23 -6.92
CA ALA A 532 4.13 -14.41 -5.48
C ALA A 532 4.58 -13.14 -4.75
N ALA A 533 5.30 -12.21 -5.37
CA ALA A 533 5.75 -10.98 -4.74
C ALA A 533 4.58 -9.98 -4.57
N GLU A 534 3.68 -9.88 -5.57
CA GLU A 534 2.45 -9.09 -5.44
C GLU A 534 1.52 -9.67 -4.35
N MET A 535 1.40 -11.00 -4.29
CA MET A 535 0.64 -11.67 -3.23
C MET A 535 1.27 -11.45 -1.84
N LEU A 536 2.60 -11.54 -1.73
CA LEU A 536 3.33 -11.27 -0.48
C LEU A 536 3.07 -9.87 0.04
N THR A 537 3.13 -8.87 -0.85
CA THR A 537 2.86 -7.46 -0.50
C THR A 537 1.48 -7.30 0.13
N SER A 538 0.47 -7.98 -0.43
CA SER A 538 -0.90 -7.96 0.09
C SER A 538 -0.98 -8.60 1.48
N ILE A 539 -0.28 -9.73 1.69
CA ILE A 539 -0.21 -10.44 2.97
C ILE A 539 0.50 -9.59 4.04
N GLU A 540 1.61 -8.95 3.70
CA GLU A 540 2.38 -8.11 4.64
C GLU A 540 1.57 -6.88 5.08
N GLN A 541 0.87 -6.22 4.16
CA GLN A 541 -0.05 -5.13 4.48
C GLN A 541 -1.12 -5.57 5.48
N MET A 542 -1.75 -6.73 5.27
CA MET A 542 -2.75 -7.29 6.19
C MET A 542 -2.16 -7.60 7.57
N ARG A 543 -0.95 -8.15 7.64
CA ARG A 543 -0.28 -8.49 8.91
C ARG A 543 0.14 -7.27 9.72
N GLU A 544 0.46 -6.15 9.05
CA GLU A 544 0.83 -4.88 9.68
C GLU A 544 -0.38 -4.02 10.10
N GLY A 545 -1.60 -4.53 9.89
CA GLY A 545 -2.83 -3.76 10.09
C GLY A 545 -2.92 -2.54 9.18
N THR A 546 -2.17 -2.57 8.07
CA THR A 546 -2.21 -1.56 7.02
C THR A 546 -3.35 -1.99 6.11
N ALA A 547 -4.51 -1.34 6.28
CA ALA A 547 -5.72 -1.69 5.57
C ALA A 547 -5.43 -1.88 4.07
N ALA A 548 -5.96 -2.96 3.48
CA ALA A 548 -5.73 -3.33 2.09
C ALA A 548 -5.95 -2.09 1.21
N LEU A 549 -4.92 -1.69 0.46
CA LEU A 549 -5.03 -0.63 -0.51
C LEU A 549 -6.04 -1.09 -1.56
N ILE A 550 -7.28 -0.59 -1.49
CA ILE A 550 -8.19 -0.67 -2.63
C ILE A 550 -7.51 0.10 -3.75
N THR A 551 -6.86 -0.65 -4.65
CA THR A 551 -5.92 -0.15 -5.65
C THR A 551 -6.64 0.64 -6.75
N ALA A 552 -7.97 0.52 -6.82
CA ALA A 552 -8.85 1.31 -7.67
C ALA A 552 -10.22 1.46 -7.02
N HIS A 553 -10.48 2.63 -6.41
CA HIS A 553 -11.79 3.00 -5.88
C HIS A 553 -12.23 4.35 -6.48
N PRO A 554 -13.43 4.44 -7.08
CA PRO A 554 -14.46 3.41 -7.16
C PRO A 554 -14.15 2.27 -8.12
N ALA A 555 -14.71 1.11 -7.81
CA ALA A 555 -14.77 -0.02 -8.74
C ALA A 555 -15.63 0.35 -9.96
N PRO A 556 -15.08 0.33 -11.19
CA PRO A 556 -15.90 0.47 -12.39
C PRO A 556 -16.80 -0.77 -12.57
N PRO A 557 -17.88 -0.68 -13.38
CA PRO A 557 -18.73 -1.83 -13.69
C PRO A 557 -17.93 -3.02 -14.24
N VAL A 558 -18.41 -4.26 -14.04
CA VAL A 558 -17.75 -5.48 -14.53
C VAL A 558 -17.44 -5.38 -16.03
N HIS A 559 -16.18 -5.59 -16.40
CA HIS A 559 -15.67 -5.37 -17.75
C HIS A 559 -14.53 -6.35 -18.08
N LYS A 560 -14.21 -6.50 -19.38
CA LYS A 560 -13.04 -7.28 -19.82
C LYS A 560 -11.82 -6.36 -19.93
N ALA A 561 -10.70 -6.72 -19.30
CA ALA A 561 -9.47 -5.91 -19.29
C ALA A 561 -9.00 -5.49 -20.70
N SER A 562 -9.12 -6.37 -21.69
CA SER A 562 -8.76 -6.10 -23.10
C SER A 562 -9.60 -5.01 -23.81
N ARG A 563 -10.71 -4.59 -23.20
CA ARG A 563 -11.60 -3.56 -23.75
C ARG A 563 -11.39 -2.18 -23.12
N ILE A 564 -10.65 -2.11 -22.02
CA ILE A 564 -10.37 -0.86 -21.33
C ILE A 564 -9.33 -0.08 -22.11
N VAL A 565 -9.53 1.23 -22.18
CA VAL A 565 -8.49 2.18 -22.58
C VAL A 565 -8.16 3.03 -21.36
N THR A 566 -6.87 3.11 -21.04
CA THR A 566 -6.34 3.92 -19.93
C THR A 566 -5.42 4.99 -20.49
N TYR A 567 -5.65 6.24 -20.10
CA TYR A 567 -4.75 7.35 -20.32
C TYR A 567 -4.23 7.84 -18.97
N THR A 568 -2.91 7.86 -18.79
CA THR A 568 -2.27 8.43 -17.61
C THR A 568 -1.43 9.62 -18.04
N PHE A 569 -1.69 10.77 -17.43
CA PHE A 569 -0.94 12.01 -17.63
C PHE A 569 -0.29 12.38 -16.31
N GLU A 570 0.99 12.74 -16.35
CA GLU A 570 1.75 13.13 -15.16
C GLU A 570 2.38 14.50 -15.37
N TRP A 571 2.35 15.32 -14.32
CA TRP A 571 3.05 16.60 -14.25
C TRP A 571 3.75 16.72 -12.90
N GLU A 572 4.97 17.21 -12.90
CA GLU A 572 5.69 17.59 -11.69
C GLU A 572 5.60 19.11 -11.54
N LEU A 573 5.11 19.54 -10.39
CA LEU A 573 4.78 20.93 -10.06
C LEU A 573 5.56 21.36 -8.82
N GLN A 574 5.97 22.62 -8.75
CA GLN A 574 6.76 23.17 -7.63
C GLN A 574 5.91 23.39 -6.37
N SER A 575 4.62 23.67 -6.55
CA SER A 575 3.67 23.95 -5.47
C SER A 575 3.32 22.70 -4.68
N SER A 576 3.01 22.85 -3.40
CA SER A 576 2.62 21.72 -2.53
C SER A 576 1.19 21.22 -2.82
N PRO A 577 0.84 19.99 -2.41
CA PRO A 577 -0.52 19.45 -2.62
C PRO A 577 -1.60 20.33 -2.00
N GLU A 578 -1.34 20.91 -0.83
CA GLU A 578 -2.28 21.77 -0.09
C GLU A 578 -2.50 23.11 -0.81
N ALA A 579 -1.46 23.66 -1.44
CA ALA A 579 -1.58 24.88 -2.24
C ALA A 579 -2.34 24.64 -3.54
N LEU A 580 -2.17 23.46 -4.16
CA LEU A 580 -2.83 23.09 -5.41
C LEU A 580 -4.29 22.66 -5.21
N TRP A 581 -4.59 21.97 -4.11
CA TRP A 581 -5.88 21.31 -3.89
C TRP A 581 -7.11 22.21 -4.09
N PRO A 582 -7.18 23.45 -3.56
CA PRO A 582 -8.36 24.32 -3.72
C PRO A 582 -8.71 24.61 -5.19
N PHE A 583 -7.71 24.56 -6.08
CA PHE A 583 -7.85 24.83 -7.49
C PHE A 583 -8.05 23.55 -8.30
N VAL A 584 -7.23 22.53 -8.05
CA VAL A 584 -7.30 21.24 -8.76
C VAL A 584 -8.62 20.51 -8.48
N SER A 585 -9.11 20.57 -7.23
CA SER A 585 -10.39 19.97 -6.83
C SER A 585 -11.61 20.75 -7.30
N ASN A 586 -11.44 21.98 -7.81
CA ASN A 586 -12.50 22.76 -8.43
C ASN A 586 -12.76 22.28 -9.87
N THR A 587 -13.37 21.09 -9.96
CA THR A 587 -13.68 20.42 -11.23
C THR A 587 -14.52 21.28 -12.19
N GLU A 588 -15.38 22.17 -11.68
CA GLU A 588 -16.15 23.12 -12.50
C GLU A 588 -15.20 24.08 -13.26
N LYS A 589 -14.35 24.81 -12.52
CA LYS A 589 -13.38 25.75 -13.12
C LYS A 589 -12.36 25.04 -14.00
N MET A 590 -11.85 23.90 -13.52
CA MET A 590 -10.88 23.09 -14.28
C MET A 590 -11.46 22.58 -15.60
N ASN A 591 -12.72 22.12 -15.62
CA ASN A 591 -13.37 21.66 -16.84
C ASN A 591 -13.55 22.80 -17.84
N ARG A 592 -14.02 23.96 -17.39
CA ARG A 592 -14.15 25.16 -18.23
C ARG A 592 -12.81 25.61 -18.80
N ALA A 593 -11.79 25.80 -17.95
CA ALA A 593 -10.47 26.27 -18.36
C ALA A 593 -9.74 25.28 -19.29
N SER A 594 -10.07 24.00 -19.18
CA SER A 594 -9.58 22.95 -20.09
C SER A 594 -10.31 22.93 -21.44
N GLY A 595 -11.33 23.77 -21.63
CA GLY A 595 -12.12 23.87 -22.85
C GLY A 595 -13.10 22.72 -23.06
N LEU A 596 -13.61 22.12 -21.97
CA LEU A 596 -14.72 21.16 -22.05
C LEU A 596 -16.04 21.89 -22.26
N GLU A 597 -16.98 21.25 -22.97
CA GLU A 597 -18.33 21.77 -23.17
C GLU A 597 -19.16 21.67 -21.88
N PRO A 598 -20.12 22.60 -21.65
CA PRO A 598 -21.02 22.52 -20.51
C PRO A 598 -21.93 21.29 -20.59
N VAL A 599 -22.38 20.84 -19.42
CA VAL A 599 -23.22 19.65 -19.24
C VAL A 599 -24.60 20.10 -18.76
N ARG A 600 -25.65 19.55 -19.37
CA ARG A 600 -27.02 19.69 -18.87
C ARG A 600 -27.33 18.52 -17.94
N PHE A 601 -27.67 18.83 -16.69
CA PHE A 601 -28.05 17.82 -15.70
C PHE A 601 -29.56 17.81 -15.49
N GLU A 602 -30.13 16.62 -15.42
CA GLU A 602 -31.54 16.39 -15.08
C GLU A 602 -31.60 15.52 -13.83
N ILE A 603 -32.31 15.99 -12.80
CA ILE A 603 -32.45 15.29 -11.51
C ILE A 603 -33.87 14.75 -11.42
N GLU A 604 -34.01 13.43 -11.43
CA GLU A 604 -35.30 12.75 -11.28
C GLU A 604 -35.54 12.41 -9.81
N SER A 605 -36.67 12.88 -9.26
CA SER A 605 -37.14 12.48 -7.93
C SER A 605 -37.98 11.20 -8.05
N VAL A 606 -37.51 10.09 -7.49
CA VAL A 606 -38.29 8.85 -7.41
C VAL A 606 -39.42 9.04 -6.39
N LYS A 607 -40.65 8.65 -6.74
CA LYS A 607 -41.83 8.68 -5.86
C LYS A 607 -41.91 7.35 -5.11
N ASN A 608 -41.85 7.40 -3.78
CA ASN A 608 -42.26 6.35 -2.82
C ASN A 608 -41.95 4.89 -3.22
N ASP A 609 -40.75 4.39 -2.92
CA ASP A 609 -40.59 2.98 -2.53
C ASP A 609 -40.16 2.89 -1.07
N ALA A 610 -40.90 2.12 -0.26
CA ALA A 610 -40.76 2.05 1.19
C ALA A 610 -39.58 1.17 1.65
N ARG A 611 -38.71 0.73 0.74
CA ARG A 611 -37.67 -0.29 1.00
C ARG A 611 -36.23 0.17 0.76
N VAL A 612 -36.00 1.36 0.17
CA VAL A 612 -34.69 2.02 0.05
C VAL A 612 -34.90 3.54 0.15
N PRO A 613 -34.12 4.31 0.92
CA PRO A 613 -34.11 5.77 0.78
C PRO A 613 -33.52 6.13 -0.59
N ASP A 614 -34.39 6.28 -1.59
CA ASP A 614 -34.04 6.56 -2.98
C ASP A 614 -33.17 7.82 -3.11
N SER A 615 -31.87 7.62 -3.32
CA SER A 615 -30.96 8.71 -3.69
C SER A 615 -31.36 9.21 -5.08
N PRO A 616 -31.56 10.53 -5.28
CA PRO A 616 -32.02 11.08 -6.55
C PRO A 616 -31.10 10.67 -7.69
N HIS A 617 -31.69 10.24 -8.81
CA HIS A 617 -30.92 9.90 -10.00
C HIS A 617 -30.59 11.18 -10.76
N THR A 618 -29.29 11.43 -10.95
CA THR A 618 -28.81 12.56 -11.75
C THR A 618 -28.34 12.04 -13.10
N THR A 619 -28.94 12.53 -14.17
CA THR A 619 -28.57 12.18 -15.55
C THR A 619 -27.85 13.37 -16.17
N GLY A 620 -26.65 13.12 -16.73
CA GLY A 620 -25.89 14.12 -17.48
C GLY A 620 -26.11 13.97 -18.97
N HIS A 621 -26.26 15.11 -19.65
CA HIS A 621 -26.36 15.21 -21.11
C HIS A 621 -25.31 16.18 -21.65
N GLN A 622 -24.56 15.74 -22.66
CA GLN A 622 -23.54 16.55 -23.31
C GLN A 622 -23.42 16.17 -24.79
N ARG A 623 -22.93 17.10 -25.62
CA ARG A 623 -22.49 16.78 -26.99
C ARG A 623 -20.98 16.90 -27.09
N VAL A 624 -20.32 15.85 -27.58
CA VAL A 624 -18.87 15.84 -27.82
C VAL A 624 -18.64 15.44 -29.27
N ALA A 625 -17.92 16.29 -30.02
CA ALA A 625 -17.69 16.12 -31.47
C ALA A 625 -18.98 15.83 -32.28
N GLY A 626 -20.08 16.50 -31.94
CA GLY A 626 -21.39 16.32 -32.57
C GLY A 626 -22.20 15.11 -32.08
N ILE A 627 -21.64 14.25 -31.23
CA ILE A 627 -22.29 13.04 -30.71
C ILE A 627 -22.95 13.34 -29.38
N ALA A 628 -24.24 12.99 -29.25
CA ALA A 628 -24.95 13.08 -28.00
C ALA A 628 -24.49 11.97 -27.03
N LEU A 629 -24.09 12.38 -25.83
CA LEU A 629 -23.72 11.52 -24.73
C LEU A 629 -24.78 11.67 -23.62
N GLN A 630 -25.16 10.55 -23.04
CA GLN A 630 -26.06 10.50 -21.89
C GLN A 630 -25.53 9.47 -20.88
N TRP A 631 -25.48 9.86 -19.61
CA TRP A 631 -24.98 9.01 -18.54
C TRP A 631 -25.72 9.21 -17.22
N LYS A 632 -25.65 8.19 -16.37
CA LYS A 632 -25.97 8.29 -14.94
C LYS A 632 -24.75 8.84 -14.21
N GLU A 633 -24.94 9.93 -13.49
CA GLU A 633 -23.92 10.55 -12.64
C GLU A 633 -23.91 9.85 -11.28
N HIS A 634 -22.74 9.37 -10.86
CA HIS A 634 -22.55 8.79 -9.53
C HIS A 634 -21.99 9.83 -8.57
N PRO A 635 -22.19 9.67 -7.24
CA PRO A 635 -21.54 10.54 -6.26
C PRO A 635 -20.03 10.57 -6.48
N TYR A 636 -19.47 11.77 -6.55
CA TYR A 636 -18.04 11.98 -6.67
C TYR A 636 -17.35 11.47 -5.42
N GLU A 637 -16.09 11.08 -5.53
CA GLU A 637 -15.32 10.68 -4.37
C GLU A 637 -14.04 11.48 -4.30
N TRP A 638 -13.62 11.81 -3.09
CA TRP A 638 -12.40 12.55 -2.87
C TRP A 638 -11.85 12.35 -1.48
N ILE A 639 -10.56 12.62 -1.39
CA ILE A 639 -9.79 12.74 -0.18
C ILE A 639 -9.02 14.06 -0.32
N GLU A 640 -9.33 15.02 0.54
CA GLU A 640 -8.73 16.34 0.52
C GLU A 640 -7.20 16.31 0.54
N GLY A 641 -6.59 17.15 -0.29
CA GLY A 641 -5.13 17.20 -0.48
C GLY A 641 -4.52 16.01 -1.24
N SER A 642 -5.31 14.96 -1.54
CA SER A 642 -4.78 13.71 -2.10
C SER A 642 -5.38 13.38 -3.46
N ARG A 643 -6.69 13.16 -3.57
CA ARG A 643 -7.30 12.71 -4.83
C ARG A 643 -8.77 13.06 -4.97
N HIS A 644 -9.26 13.17 -6.20
CA HIS A 644 -10.68 13.16 -6.49
C HIS A 644 -10.98 12.32 -7.73
N VAL A 645 -12.15 11.68 -7.77
CA VAL A 645 -12.55 10.75 -8.81
C VAL A 645 -14.04 10.87 -9.15
N VAL A 646 -14.36 10.72 -10.43
CA VAL A 646 -15.72 10.66 -10.96
C VAL A 646 -15.91 9.40 -11.78
N LEU A 647 -17.03 8.71 -11.55
CA LEU A 647 -17.50 7.56 -12.33
C LEU A 647 -18.77 7.95 -13.09
N ARG A 648 -18.78 7.70 -14.40
CA ARG A 648 -19.95 7.87 -15.27
C ARG A 648 -20.28 6.58 -15.97
N VAL A 649 -21.55 6.17 -15.92
CA VAL A 649 -22.06 5.00 -16.64
C VAL A 649 -23.03 5.47 -17.71
N PHE A 650 -22.66 5.27 -18.98
CA PHE A 650 -23.34 5.86 -20.12
C PHE A 650 -24.47 4.95 -20.62
N SER A 651 -25.69 5.48 -20.65
CA SER A 651 -26.85 4.84 -21.28
C SER A 651 -26.83 4.98 -22.81
N GLY A 652 -26.18 6.01 -23.35
CA GLY A 652 -26.04 6.25 -24.79
C GLY A 652 -24.70 6.89 -25.17
N GLY A 653 -24.33 6.82 -26.45
CA GLY A 653 -23.11 7.41 -27.00
C GLY A 653 -21.92 6.45 -27.12
N LEU A 654 -20.69 6.98 -27.14
CA LEU A 654 -19.48 6.24 -27.53
C LEU A 654 -18.85 5.38 -26.43
N LEU A 655 -19.17 5.59 -25.16
CA LEU A 655 -18.51 4.91 -24.03
C LEU A 655 -19.53 4.09 -23.25
N ARG A 656 -19.15 2.95 -22.65
CA ARG A 656 -20.00 2.21 -21.70
C ARG A 656 -19.90 2.80 -20.30
N TRP A 657 -18.68 3.05 -19.86
CA TRP A 657 -18.37 3.74 -18.61
C TRP A 657 -17.05 4.49 -18.74
N TYR A 658 -16.83 5.43 -17.83
CA TYR A 658 -15.66 6.29 -17.77
C TYR A 658 -15.36 6.61 -16.31
N VAL A 659 -14.09 6.50 -15.92
CA VAL A 659 -13.54 6.93 -14.63
C VAL A 659 -12.45 7.96 -14.90
N ALA A 660 -12.56 9.14 -14.29
CA ALA A 660 -11.45 10.10 -14.26
C ALA A 660 -11.05 10.37 -12.82
N GLU A 661 -9.77 10.15 -12.55
CA GLU A 661 -9.14 10.32 -11.25
C GLU A 661 -7.99 11.31 -11.36
N VAL A 662 -7.92 12.24 -10.42
CA VAL A 662 -6.76 13.13 -10.23
C VAL A 662 -6.14 12.82 -8.89
N GLN A 663 -4.83 12.62 -8.86
CA GLN A 663 -4.03 12.34 -7.67
C GLN A 663 -2.94 13.41 -7.52
N LEU A 664 -2.69 13.81 -6.28
CA LEU A 664 -1.61 14.69 -5.86
C LEU A 664 -0.73 13.89 -4.90
N GLU A 665 0.53 13.71 -5.27
CA GLU A 665 1.52 13.00 -4.45
C GLU A 665 2.67 13.97 -4.13
N ARG A 666 3.01 14.12 -2.85
CA ARG A 666 4.11 15.00 -2.44
C ARG A 666 5.45 14.39 -2.87
N LEU A 667 6.32 15.19 -3.49
CA LEU A 667 7.66 14.74 -3.89
C LEU A 667 8.67 14.85 -2.72
N PRO A 668 9.69 13.96 -2.63
CA PRO A 668 10.69 13.99 -1.56
C PRO A 668 11.49 15.30 -1.44
N GLY A 669 11.68 16.01 -2.56
CA GLY A 669 12.40 17.29 -2.62
C GLY A 669 11.51 18.53 -2.43
N GLY A 670 10.23 18.35 -2.07
CA GLY A 670 9.22 19.42 -2.14
C GLY A 670 8.50 19.45 -3.48
N GLY A 671 7.32 20.08 -3.52
CA GLY A 671 6.43 20.08 -4.68
C GLY A 671 5.50 18.88 -4.77
N THR A 672 4.86 18.71 -5.93
CA THR A 672 3.77 17.75 -6.15
C THR A 672 3.90 17.04 -7.49
N LYS A 673 3.77 15.72 -7.48
CA LYS A 673 3.48 14.92 -8.66
C LYS A 673 1.97 14.80 -8.83
N LEU A 674 1.43 15.49 -9.84
CA LEU A 674 0.02 15.43 -10.21
C LEU A 674 -0.18 14.35 -11.27
N ARG A 675 -0.99 13.33 -10.99
CA ARG A 675 -1.40 12.31 -11.97
C ARG A 675 -2.88 12.50 -12.32
N ASN A 676 -3.20 12.52 -13.61
CA ASN A 676 -4.57 12.46 -14.10
C ASN A 676 -4.74 11.14 -14.87
N ILE A 677 -5.59 10.26 -14.34
CA ILE A 677 -5.81 8.90 -14.82
C ILE A 677 -7.23 8.81 -15.33
N VAL A 678 -7.38 8.47 -16.61
CA VAL A 678 -8.66 8.31 -17.27
C VAL A 678 -8.79 6.88 -17.77
N LYS A 679 -9.74 6.11 -17.22
CA LYS A 679 -10.07 4.73 -17.62
C LYS A 679 -11.45 4.72 -18.26
N MET A 680 -11.63 3.99 -19.34
CA MET A 680 -12.95 3.89 -19.99
C MET A 680 -13.09 2.60 -20.78
N GLU A 681 -14.33 2.21 -21.08
CA GLU A 681 -14.64 1.15 -22.04
C GLU A 681 -15.35 1.72 -23.28
N PRO A 682 -14.65 1.90 -24.41
CA PRO A 682 -15.25 2.42 -25.63
C PRO A 682 -16.16 1.41 -26.36
N ARG A 683 -17.26 1.90 -26.96
CA ARG A 683 -18.15 1.12 -27.83
C ARG A 683 -17.55 1.01 -29.25
N GLY A 684 -16.73 -0.01 -29.45
CA GLY A 684 -16.15 -0.33 -30.76
C GLY A 684 -14.91 0.51 -31.12
N TRP A 685 -14.42 0.34 -32.35
CA TRP A 685 -13.13 0.92 -32.78
C TRP A 685 -13.20 2.43 -33.04
N LEU A 686 -14.32 2.95 -33.55
CA LEU A 686 -14.53 4.38 -33.77
C LEU A 686 -14.44 5.17 -32.46
N ALA A 687 -15.07 4.64 -31.39
CA ALA A 687 -15.01 5.23 -30.06
C ALA A 687 -13.57 5.27 -29.52
N LYS A 688 -12.75 4.23 -29.76
CA LYS A 688 -11.32 4.21 -29.40
C LYS A 688 -10.52 5.29 -30.14
N PHE A 689 -10.84 5.55 -31.41
CA PHE A 689 -10.16 6.58 -32.19
C PHE A 689 -10.52 7.98 -31.69
N ILE A 690 -11.81 8.25 -31.48
CA ILE A 690 -12.29 9.53 -30.93
C ILE A 690 -11.71 9.79 -29.54
N SER A 691 -11.68 8.78 -28.65
CA SER A 691 -11.10 8.91 -27.32
C SER A 691 -9.60 9.24 -27.37
N LYS A 692 -8.85 8.65 -28.32
CA LYS A 692 -7.41 8.94 -28.50
C LYS A 692 -7.17 10.41 -28.83
N TYR A 693 -8.01 11.01 -29.67
CA TYR A 693 -7.87 12.41 -30.04
C TYR A 693 -8.38 13.36 -28.94
N GLU A 694 -9.64 13.22 -28.53
CA GLU A 694 -10.27 14.13 -27.56
C GLU A 694 -9.59 14.07 -26.20
N ILE A 695 -9.24 12.88 -25.70
CA ILE A 695 -8.68 12.70 -24.35
C ILE A 695 -7.15 12.62 -24.41
N GLY A 696 -6.61 11.72 -25.23
CA GLY A 696 -5.16 11.47 -25.29
C GLY A 696 -4.31 12.65 -25.77
N ILE A 697 -4.88 13.54 -26.59
CA ILE A 697 -4.16 14.67 -27.20
C ILE A 697 -4.72 16.01 -26.73
N LYS A 698 -5.98 16.31 -27.06
CA LYS A 698 -6.58 17.65 -26.85
C LYS A 698 -6.73 17.97 -25.37
N TYR A 699 -7.35 17.07 -24.60
CA TYR A 699 -7.55 17.24 -23.15
C TYR A 699 -6.23 17.31 -22.39
N LYS A 700 -5.29 16.38 -22.64
CA LYS A 700 -3.93 16.41 -22.07
C LYS A 700 -3.24 17.76 -22.28
N ARG A 701 -3.27 18.27 -23.52
CA ARG A 701 -2.61 19.54 -23.87
C ARG A 701 -3.22 20.73 -23.14
N ASN A 702 -4.55 20.79 -23.06
CA ASN A 702 -5.25 21.89 -22.42
C ASN A 702 -5.03 21.86 -20.89
N LEU A 703 -5.17 20.70 -20.24
CA LEU A 703 -4.87 20.53 -18.82
C LEU A 703 -3.42 20.93 -18.49
N GLY A 704 -2.45 20.49 -19.30
CA GLY A 704 -1.05 20.83 -19.08
C GLY A 704 -0.81 22.35 -19.05
N ARG A 705 -1.46 23.11 -19.93
CA ARG A 705 -1.37 24.59 -19.91
C ARG A 705 -1.97 25.18 -18.64
N VAL A 706 -3.11 24.67 -18.18
CA VAL A 706 -3.78 25.16 -16.97
C VAL A 706 -2.93 24.86 -15.74
N TYR A 707 -2.45 23.62 -15.57
CA TYR A 707 -1.64 23.24 -14.42
C TYR A 707 -0.29 23.97 -14.37
N GLN A 708 0.40 24.15 -15.51
CA GLN A 708 1.65 24.90 -15.56
C GLN A 708 1.45 26.38 -15.19
N ARG A 709 0.35 26.98 -15.63
CA ARG A 709 0.00 28.36 -15.27
C ARG A 709 -0.31 28.48 -13.78
N LEU A 710 -1.14 27.57 -13.26
CA LEU A 710 -1.51 27.49 -11.85
C LEU A 710 -0.25 27.38 -10.98
N ASP A 711 0.64 26.45 -11.29
CA ASP A 711 1.88 26.22 -10.54
C ASP A 711 2.80 27.45 -10.55
N LYS A 712 2.95 28.10 -11.71
CA LYS A 712 3.74 29.34 -11.81
C LYS A 712 3.20 30.46 -10.91
N ILE A 713 1.88 30.62 -10.82
CA ILE A 713 1.25 31.66 -9.99
C ILE A 713 1.40 31.33 -8.50
N LEU A 714 1.16 30.07 -8.12
CA LEU A 714 1.27 29.63 -6.73
C LEU A 714 2.71 29.65 -6.22
N ALA A 715 3.68 29.27 -7.05
CA ALA A 715 5.11 29.35 -6.72
C ALA A 715 5.61 30.79 -6.53
N ALA A 716 4.99 31.77 -7.21
CA ALA A 716 5.29 33.19 -7.04
C ALA A 716 4.63 33.83 -5.79
N GLY A 717 3.77 33.08 -5.10
CA GLY A 717 2.94 33.56 -3.99
C GLY A 717 1.56 34.02 -4.47
N PRO A 718 0.46 33.58 -3.81
CA PRO A 718 -0.89 33.94 -4.23
C PRO A 718 -1.11 35.45 -4.11
N THR A 719 -1.51 36.10 -5.20
CA THR A 719 -1.95 37.50 -5.17
C THR A 719 -3.45 37.54 -4.81
N PRO A 720 -3.86 38.21 -3.72
CA PRO A 720 -5.26 38.32 -3.35
C PRO A 720 -6.12 38.86 -4.50
N GLY A 721 -7.20 38.15 -4.83
CA GLY A 721 -8.16 38.56 -5.85
C GLY A 721 -7.87 38.12 -7.29
N ILE A 722 -6.72 37.51 -7.58
CA ILE A 722 -6.45 36.91 -8.90
C ILE A 722 -6.82 35.42 -8.86
N ASP A 723 -7.73 34.98 -9.73
CA ASP A 723 -7.99 33.55 -9.93
C ASP A 723 -6.86 32.95 -10.81
N PRO A 724 -6.08 31.98 -10.30
CA PRO A 724 -4.98 31.39 -11.06
C PRO A 724 -5.44 30.44 -12.19
N ILE A 725 -6.72 30.03 -12.22
CA ILE A 725 -7.28 29.14 -13.24
C ILE A 725 -7.74 29.96 -14.46
N ASP A 726 -8.50 31.03 -14.25
CA ASP A 726 -9.09 31.83 -15.33
C ASP A 726 -8.11 32.90 -15.86
N PRO A 727 -8.12 33.23 -17.16
CA PRO A 727 -7.37 34.37 -17.72
C PRO A 727 -7.83 35.71 -17.12
N GLU A 728 -6.96 36.72 -17.27
CA GLU A 728 -7.20 38.09 -16.79
C GLU A 728 -8.56 38.61 -17.29
N ILE A 729 -9.43 38.99 -16.35
CA ILE A 729 -10.78 39.46 -16.66
C ILE A 729 -10.71 40.86 -17.25
N VAL A 730 -11.27 41.02 -18.45
CA VAL A 730 -11.33 42.30 -19.13
C VAL A 730 -12.70 42.94 -18.90
N LEU A 731 -12.76 43.88 -17.95
CA LEU A 731 -13.96 44.69 -17.74
C LEU A 731 -14.17 45.71 -18.87
N THR A 732 -15.42 45.95 -19.24
CA THR A 732 -15.79 47.05 -20.14
C THR A 732 -15.46 48.41 -19.51
N PRO A 733 -15.19 49.46 -20.31
CA PRO A 733 -14.94 50.80 -19.76
C PRO A 733 -16.08 51.32 -18.87
N ALA A 734 -17.34 51.01 -19.24
CA ALA A 734 -18.52 51.38 -18.46
C ALA A 734 -18.56 50.67 -17.10
N ALA A 735 -18.24 49.38 -17.05
CA ALA A 735 -18.16 48.63 -15.79
C ALA A 735 -17.05 49.19 -14.88
N LYS A 736 -15.86 49.49 -15.44
CA LYS A 736 -14.76 50.13 -14.69
C LYS A 736 -15.20 51.45 -14.06
N GLN A 737 -15.87 52.31 -14.83
CA GLN A 737 -16.35 53.59 -14.34
C GLN A 737 -17.42 53.44 -13.25
N ARG A 738 -18.33 52.46 -13.36
CA ARG A 738 -19.33 52.18 -12.31
C ARG A 738 -18.67 51.69 -11.02
N ILE A 739 -17.70 50.78 -11.10
CA ILE A 739 -16.96 50.30 -9.92
C ILE A 739 -16.22 51.48 -9.26
N GLN A 740 -15.55 52.32 -10.05
CA GLN A 740 -14.81 53.48 -9.56
C GLN A 740 -15.72 54.47 -8.82
N ARG A 741 -16.85 54.83 -9.44
CA ARG A 741 -17.83 55.73 -8.83
C ARG A 741 -18.41 55.16 -7.54
N ALA A 742 -18.72 53.87 -7.52
CA ALA A 742 -19.21 53.23 -6.29
C ALA A 742 -18.14 53.18 -5.19
N SER A 743 -16.87 53.02 -5.56
CA SER A 743 -15.75 53.13 -4.63
C SER A 743 -15.72 54.50 -3.94
N GLU A 744 -15.83 55.57 -4.73
CA GLU A 744 -15.87 56.95 -4.24
C GLU A 744 -17.08 57.20 -3.32
N GLU A 745 -18.29 56.80 -3.75
CA GLU A 745 -19.52 56.97 -2.94
C GLU A 745 -19.50 56.15 -1.64
N LEU A 746 -18.85 54.97 -1.62
CA LEU A 746 -18.67 54.17 -0.41
C LEU A 746 -17.69 54.83 0.57
N MET A 747 -16.58 55.38 0.07
CA MET A 747 -15.62 56.12 0.90
C MET A 747 -16.24 57.39 1.48
N GLU A 748 -17.02 58.14 0.70
CA GLU A 748 -17.77 59.32 1.17
C GLU A 748 -18.80 58.96 2.25
N ALA A 749 -19.38 57.77 2.18
CA ALA A 749 -20.30 57.25 3.20
C ALA A 749 -19.62 56.77 4.49
N GLY A 750 -18.29 56.93 4.61
CA GLY A 750 -17.53 56.57 5.81
C GLY A 750 -17.23 55.08 5.95
N VAL A 751 -17.32 54.30 4.87
CA VAL A 751 -16.93 52.88 4.89
C VAL A 751 -15.41 52.77 4.93
N ASP A 752 -14.89 51.78 5.67
CA ASP A 752 -13.45 51.49 5.77
C ASP A 752 -12.79 51.37 4.37
N PRO A 753 -11.79 52.21 4.05
CA PRO A 753 -11.16 52.23 2.73
C PRO A 753 -10.56 50.89 2.31
N ALA A 754 -9.95 50.15 3.24
CA ALA A 754 -9.35 48.85 2.93
C ALA A 754 -10.41 47.82 2.50
N SER A 755 -11.58 47.85 3.14
CA SER A 755 -12.73 47.01 2.78
C SER A 755 -13.34 47.40 1.42
N VAL A 756 -13.41 48.70 1.10
CA VAL A 756 -13.86 49.20 -0.21
C VAL A 756 -12.90 48.79 -1.33
N ASP A 757 -11.59 48.95 -1.12
CA ASP A 757 -10.56 48.55 -2.07
C ASP A 757 -10.56 47.03 -2.28
N ALA A 758 -10.72 46.25 -1.20
CA ALA A 758 -10.85 44.80 -1.28
C ALA A 758 -12.06 44.37 -2.12
N LEU A 759 -13.24 44.95 -1.87
CA LEU A 759 -14.47 44.63 -2.59
C LEU A 759 -14.39 45.02 -4.08
N THR A 760 -13.92 46.22 -4.38
CA THR A 760 -13.82 46.71 -5.77
C THR A 760 -12.74 45.97 -6.57
N SER A 761 -11.59 45.68 -5.96
CA SER A 761 -10.54 44.83 -6.54
C SER A 761 -11.06 43.42 -6.81
N TYR A 762 -11.84 42.85 -5.89
CA TYR A 762 -12.44 41.54 -6.06
C TYR A 762 -13.43 41.52 -7.24
N LEU A 763 -14.32 42.50 -7.35
CA LEU A 763 -15.24 42.63 -8.49
C LEU A 763 -14.51 42.73 -9.84
N ALA A 764 -13.36 43.41 -9.85
CA ALA A 764 -12.57 43.62 -11.04
C ALA A 764 -11.75 42.39 -11.47
N ARG A 765 -11.34 41.52 -10.54
CA ARG A 765 -10.31 40.50 -10.79
C ARG A 765 -10.71 39.06 -10.47
N ALA A 766 -11.73 38.82 -9.65
CA ALA A 766 -12.16 37.47 -9.27
C ALA A 766 -12.91 36.77 -10.41
N SER A 767 -12.96 35.44 -10.46
CA SER A 767 -13.67 34.74 -11.56
C SER A 767 -15.17 35.07 -11.63
N ASP A 768 -15.81 34.82 -12.77
CA ASP A 768 -17.27 35.03 -12.92
C ASP A 768 -18.06 34.24 -11.87
N GLN A 769 -17.59 33.05 -11.50
CA GLN A 769 -18.21 32.22 -10.46
C GLN A 769 -18.05 32.79 -9.06
N ASP A 770 -16.88 33.35 -8.76
CA ASP A 770 -16.61 33.97 -7.46
C ASP A 770 -17.49 35.20 -7.25
N VAL A 771 -17.67 36.01 -8.31
CA VAL A 771 -18.56 37.18 -8.26
C VAL A 771 -20.04 36.82 -8.46
N ALA A 772 -20.36 35.59 -8.87
CA ALA A 772 -21.74 35.08 -8.91
C ALA A 772 -22.31 34.88 -7.50
N ARG A 773 -21.45 34.64 -6.51
CA ARG A 773 -21.84 34.33 -5.14
C ARG A 773 -20.79 34.79 -4.14
N ILE A 774 -20.81 36.08 -3.86
CA ILE A 774 -19.93 36.78 -2.93
C ILE A 774 -20.46 36.61 -1.50
N ARG A 775 -19.66 35.99 -0.64
CA ARG A 775 -19.89 35.90 0.80
C ARG A 775 -19.03 36.94 1.52
N PRO A 776 -19.62 37.97 2.13
CA PRO A 776 -18.84 39.10 2.65
C PRO A 776 -17.92 38.72 3.81
N LEU A 777 -18.30 37.78 4.67
CA LEU A 777 -17.44 37.35 5.79
C LEU A 777 -16.24 36.51 5.31
N GLU A 778 -16.45 35.66 4.30
CA GLU A 778 -15.36 34.94 3.64
C GLU A 778 -14.41 35.91 2.93
N LEU A 779 -14.98 36.93 2.28
CA LEU A 779 -14.21 37.99 1.62
C LEU A 779 -13.40 38.81 2.63
N ALA A 780 -13.99 39.14 3.79
CA ALA A 780 -13.31 39.86 4.86
C ALA A 780 -12.09 39.09 5.36
N ALA A 781 -12.25 37.79 5.62
CA ALA A 781 -11.17 36.90 6.01
C ALA A 781 -10.08 36.81 4.91
N LYS A 782 -10.48 36.68 3.65
CA LYS A 782 -9.57 36.56 2.50
C LYS A 782 -8.66 37.79 2.32
N PHE A 783 -9.19 38.98 2.58
CA PHE A 783 -8.44 40.24 2.46
C PHE A 783 -7.90 40.76 3.81
N ALA A 784 -8.11 40.00 4.90
CA ALA A 784 -7.74 40.37 6.26
C ALA A 784 -8.26 41.76 6.68
N VAL A 785 -9.53 42.04 6.38
CA VAL A 785 -10.23 43.29 6.73
C VAL A 785 -11.35 43.03 7.75
N PRO A 786 -11.84 44.04 8.49
CA PRO A 786 -12.87 43.84 9.50
C PRO A 786 -14.19 43.30 8.92
N GLU A 787 -14.76 42.26 9.54
CA GLU A 787 -16.00 41.62 9.08
C GLU A 787 -17.19 42.59 8.97
N GLU A 788 -17.40 43.41 10.01
CA GLU A 788 -18.50 44.38 10.04
C GLU A 788 -18.36 45.42 8.91
N ALA A 789 -17.14 45.87 8.63
CA ALA A 789 -16.87 46.85 7.59
C ALA A 789 -17.07 46.28 6.17
N MET A 790 -16.70 45.02 5.94
CA MET A 790 -16.95 44.36 4.65
C MET A 790 -18.44 44.10 4.42
N VAL A 791 -19.19 43.72 5.46
CA VAL A 791 -20.65 43.59 5.37
C VAL A 791 -21.31 44.95 5.06
N GLU A 792 -20.87 46.02 5.72
CA GLU A 792 -21.32 47.38 5.46
C GLU A 792 -21.05 47.80 4.01
N ALA A 793 -19.82 47.55 3.52
CA ALA A 793 -19.42 47.82 2.14
C ALA A 793 -20.32 47.08 1.14
N ALA A 794 -20.57 45.79 1.35
CA ALA A 794 -21.41 44.97 0.48
C ALA A 794 -22.88 45.43 0.47
N LEU A 795 -23.46 45.76 1.63
CA LEU A 795 -24.83 46.27 1.74
C LEU A 795 -25.02 47.60 1.00
N ARG A 796 -24.09 48.54 1.18
CA ARG A 796 -24.14 49.83 0.49
C ARG A 796 -23.86 49.68 -1.01
N ALA A 797 -22.91 48.84 -1.41
CA ALA A 797 -22.66 48.53 -2.82
C ALA A 797 -23.88 47.89 -3.50
N ALA A 798 -24.67 47.09 -2.77
CA ALA A 798 -25.94 46.57 -3.25
C ALA A 798 -26.98 47.68 -3.45
N LYS A 799 -27.04 48.67 -2.56
CA LYS A 799 -27.92 49.83 -2.70
C LYS A 799 -27.54 50.70 -3.92
N LEU A 800 -26.25 50.81 -4.21
CA LEU A 800 -25.72 51.49 -5.40
C LEU A 800 -25.93 50.72 -6.71
N GLY A 801 -26.47 49.49 -6.64
CA GLY A 801 -26.73 48.66 -7.82
C GLY A 801 -25.47 48.06 -8.44
N VAL A 802 -24.35 48.01 -7.72
CA VAL A 802 -23.12 47.30 -8.13
C VAL A 802 -23.20 45.82 -7.76
N LEU A 803 -23.91 45.52 -6.67
CA LEU A 803 -24.22 44.17 -6.21
C LEU A 803 -25.73 43.94 -6.23
N GLY A 804 -26.14 42.70 -6.49
CA GLY A 804 -27.48 42.19 -6.20
C GLY A 804 -27.46 41.31 -4.95
N MET A 805 -28.51 41.37 -4.15
CA MET A 805 -28.70 40.47 -2.99
C MET A 805 -29.42 39.20 -3.40
N VAL A 806 -28.98 38.06 -2.85
CA VAL A 806 -29.63 36.77 -3.00
C VAL A 806 -29.65 36.03 -1.67
N TRP A 807 -30.75 35.32 -1.41
CA TRP A 807 -30.96 34.56 -0.19
C TRP A 807 -30.92 33.06 -0.48
N ASP A 808 -30.01 32.38 0.19
CA ASP A 808 -29.78 30.95 0.08
C ASP A 808 -30.59 30.20 1.13
N VAL A 809 -31.46 29.28 0.71
CA VAL A 809 -32.07 28.32 1.63
C VAL A 809 -31.20 27.07 1.68
N ILE A 810 -30.37 26.95 2.70
CA ILE A 810 -29.39 25.89 2.85
C ILE A 810 -30.04 24.59 3.32
N CYS A 811 -29.75 23.49 2.62
CA CYS A 811 -30.18 22.15 3.01
C CYS A 811 -29.51 21.70 4.32
N PRO A 812 -30.24 21.15 5.31
CA PRO A 812 -29.66 20.68 6.56
C PRO A 812 -28.81 19.41 6.39
N SER A 813 -29.09 18.62 5.35
CA SER A 813 -28.27 17.47 4.96
C SER A 813 -27.01 17.96 4.24
N CYS A 814 -27.05 18.29 2.95
CA CYS A 814 -25.84 18.60 2.18
C CYS A 814 -25.16 19.95 2.45
N LYS A 815 -25.78 20.85 3.24
CA LYS A 815 -25.27 22.21 3.53
C LYS A 815 -25.02 23.09 2.30
N ILE A 816 -25.60 22.75 1.15
CA ILE A 816 -25.62 23.55 -0.08
C ILE A 816 -26.98 24.26 -0.20
N PRO A 817 -27.04 25.43 -0.88
CA PRO A 817 -28.30 26.07 -1.24
C PRO A 817 -29.25 25.12 -1.98
N SER A 818 -30.39 24.81 -1.37
CA SER A 818 -31.49 24.04 -1.96
C SER A 818 -32.36 24.89 -2.89
N SER A 819 -32.49 26.18 -2.58
CA SER A 819 -33.13 27.19 -3.41
C SER A 819 -32.46 28.54 -3.17
N VAL A 820 -32.57 29.43 -4.15
CA VAL A 820 -32.05 30.80 -4.07
C VAL A 820 -33.19 31.75 -4.43
N VAL A 821 -33.45 32.73 -3.58
CA VAL A 821 -34.54 33.72 -3.78
C VAL A 821 -34.01 35.14 -3.66
N GLU A 822 -34.69 36.10 -4.29
CA GLU A 822 -34.26 37.50 -4.31
C GLU A 822 -34.80 38.33 -3.13
N SER A 823 -35.71 37.75 -2.34
CA SER A 823 -36.26 38.40 -1.15
C SER A 823 -36.60 37.39 -0.08
N LEU A 824 -36.33 37.77 1.17
CA LEU A 824 -36.65 37.01 2.36
C LEU A 824 -38.16 36.71 2.48
N ALA A 825 -39.01 37.58 1.92
CA ALA A 825 -40.46 37.39 1.88
C ALA A 825 -40.90 36.21 0.99
N LYS A 826 -40.09 35.83 0.00
CA LYS A 826 -40.37 34.72 -0.93
C LYS A 826 -39.96 33.34 -0.40
N ILE A 827 -39.41 33.27 0.81
CA ILE A 827 -38.98 32.00 1.42
C ILE A 827 -40.20 31.27 2.00
N GLU A 828 -40.37 30.01 1.60
CA GLU A 828 -41.38 29.08 2.10
C GLU A 828 -40.97 28.50 3.46
N GLU A 829 -41.94 28.10 4.29
CA GLU A 829 -41.68 27.51 5.62
C GLU A 829 -41.03 26.12 5.54
N HIS A 830 -41.22 25.43 4.41
CA HIS A 830 -40.66 24.11 4.15
C HIS A 830 -39.80 24.17 2.89
N GLY A 831 -38.52 23.83 3.03
CA GLY A 831 -37.59 23.72 1.93
C GLY A 831 -37.60 22.30 1.37
N ARG A 832 -37.34 22.16 0.07
CA ARG A 832 -37.08 20.87 -0.57
C ARG A 832 -35.75 20.89 -1.28
N CYS A 833 -34.83 20.03 -0.85
CA CYS A 833 -33.55 19.88 -1.54
C CYS A 833 -33.71 18.87 -2.67
N LYS A 834 -33.59 19.31 -3.93
CA LYS A 834 -33.62 18.42 -5.11
C LYS A 834 -32.45 17.44 -5.11
N THR A 835 -31.27 17.88 -4.67
CA THR A 835 -30.04 17.08 -4.60
C THR A 835 -30.08 15.99 -3.53
N CYS A 836 -30.72 16.24 -2.39
CA CYS A 836 -30.88 15.24 -1.32
C CYS A 836 -32.22 14.52 -1.38
N ASN A 837 -33.16 14.99 -2.20
CA ASN A 837 -34.56 14.56 -2.26
C ASN A 837 -35.28 14.56 -0.90
N ILE A 838 -34.93 15.50 0.00
CA ILE A 838 -35.58 15.64 1.33
C ILE A 838 -36.41 16.91 1.42
N GLY A 839 -37.54 16.82 2.11
CA GLY A 839 -38.26 17.97 2.67
C GLY A 839 -37.73 18.29 4.06
N PHE A 840 -37.60 19.56 4.39
CA PHE A 840 -37.15 19.99 5.72
C PHE A 840 -37.83 21.30 6.11
N GLY A 841 -38.08 21.49 7.41
CA GLY A 841 -38.50 22.79 7.93
C GLY A 841 -37.36 23.80 7.83
N VAL A 842 -37.62 25.01 7.37
CA VAL A 842 -36.61 26.07 7.24
C VAL A 842 -36.44 26.76 8.60
N ASP A 843 -35.33 26.48 9.27
CA ASP A 843 -34.92 27.24 10.46
C ASP A 843 -34.29 28.57 10.02
N PHE A 844 -34.98 29.70 10.20
CA PHE A 844 -34.50 31.01 9.77
C PHE A 844 -33.15 31.43 10.41
N SER A 845 -32.81 30.89 11.58
CA SER A 845 -31.56 31.21 12.26
C SER A 845 -30.34 30.51 11.64
N ARG A 846 -30.56 29.35 10.98
CA ARG A 846 -29.51 28.44 10.52
C ARG A 846 -29.61 28.05 9.06
N ALA A 847 -30.77 28.06 8.45
CA ALA A 847 -31.00 27.57 7.09
C ALA A 847 -31.01 28.69 6.04
N ILE A 848 -30.92 29.96 6.43
CA ILE A 848 -30.99 31.08 5.48
C ILE A 848 -29.74 31.94 5.58
N GLU A 849 -29.06 32.09 4.45
CA GLU A 849 -27.81 32.84 4.30
C GLU A 849 -27.98 33.94 3.24
N LEU A 850 -27.49 35.15 3.52
CA LEU A 850 -27.40 36.23 2.56
C LEU A 850 -26.07 36.15 1.82
N ALA A 851 -26.13 36.14 0.49
CA ALA A 851 -24.99 36.30 -0.38
C ALA A 851 -25.24 37.44 -1.38
N PHE A 852 -24.18 37.90 -2.03
CA PHE A 852 -24.24 38.95 -3.05
C PHE A 852 -23.82 38.38 -4.40
N ARG A 853 -24.23 39.02 -5.48
CA ARG A 853 -23.76 38.74 -6.84
C ARG A 853 -23.38 40.05 -7.52
N ALA A 854 -22.37 40.06 -8.39
CA ALA A 854 -22.12 41.22 -9.23
C ALA A 854 -23.36 41.54 -10.08
N ALA A 855 -23.69 42.82 -10.20
CA ALA A 855 -24.77 43.25 -11.07
C ALA A 855 -24.41 42.95 -12.54
N PRO A 856 -25.38 42.54 -13.39
CA PRO A 856 -25.13 42.23 -14.80
C PRO A 856 -24.44 43.36 -15.57
N GLU A 857 -24.69 44.61 -15.20
CA GLU A 857 -24.08 45.82 -15.77
C GLU A 857 -22.58 45.95 -15.44
N ILE A 858 -22.12 45.25 -14.38
CA ILE A 858 -20.72 45.12 -14.02
C ILE A 858 -20.12 43.94 -14.78
N ARG A 859 -20.72 42.75 -14.63
CA ARG A 859 -20.29 41.50 -15.27
C ARG A 859 -21.48 40.60 -15.56
N GLU A 860 -21.52 40.08 -16.79
CA GLU A 860 -22.43 39.00 -17.15
C GLU A 860 -21.82 37.68 -16.69
N VAL A 861 -22.48 37.02 -15.73
CA VAL A 861 -21.96 35.80 -15.10
C VAL A 861 -22.35 34.58 -15.94
N GLU A 862 -21.36 33.79 -16.34
CA GLU A 862 -21.54 32.48 -17.00
C GLU A 862 -22.32 31.51 -16.07
N THR A 863 -23.59 31.24 -16.39
CA THR A 863 -24.46 30.35 -15.59
C THR A 863 -24.46 28.89 -16.06
N ARG A 864 -23.71 28.57 -17.12
CA ARG A 864 -23.61 27.22 -17.68
C ARG A 864 -22.83 26.31 -16.71
N THR A 865 -23.33 25.10 -16.50
CA THR A 865 -22.75 24.11 -15.56
C THR A 865 -21.77 23.19 -16.28
N PHE A 866 -20.60 22.92 -15.70
CA PHE A 866 -19.60 21.97 -16.22
C PHE A 866 -19.44 20.72 -15.33
N CYS A 867 -19.94 20.77 -14.10
CA CYS A 867 -19.86 19.80 -13.03
C CYS A 867 -20.94 20.11 -11.98
N ILE A 868 -21.52 19.08 -11.36
CA ILE A 868 -22.60 19.23 -10.36
C ILE A 868 -22.22 18.75 -8.96
N GLY A 869 -21.12 17.99 -8.83
CA GLY A 869 -20.85 17.18 -7.63
C GLY A 869 -19.43 17.19 -7.09
N GLY A 870 -18.51 17.96 -7.68
CA GLY A 870 -17.10 17.97 -7.27
C GLY A 870 -16.85 18.58 -5.87
N PRO A 871 -15.64 18.38 -5.30
CA PRO A 871 -15.29 18.80 -3.94
C PRO A 871 -15.54 20.29 -3.64
N ALA A 872 -15.32 21.18 -4.61
CA ALA A 872 -15.56 22.62 -4.46
C ALA A 872 -17.02 23.00 -4.18
N HIS A 873 -17.99 22.14 -4.51
CA HIS A 873 -19.39 22.33 -4.13
C HIS A 873 -19.64 22.02 -2.64
N PHE A 874 -18.76 21.24 -2.00
CA PHE A 874 -18.89 20.75 -0.63
C PHE A 874 -17.63 21.08 0.21
N PRO A 875 -17.26 22.36 0.40
CA PRO A 875 -15.99 22.73 1.05
C PRO A 875 -15.86 22.24 2.51
N HIS A 876 -16.99 22.01 3.19
CA HIS A 876 -17.05 21.47 4.55
C HIS A 876 -16.75 19.96 4.62
N VAL A 877 -16.69 19.25 3.48
CA VAL A 877 -16.49 17.80 3.41
C VAL A 877 -15.04 17.50 3.02
N ALA A 878 -14.25 17.04 3.99
CA ALA A 878 -12.84 16.70 3.82
C ALA A 878 -12.64 15.42 3.00
N ALA A 879 -13.56 14.46 3.12
CA ALA A 879 -13.55 13.25 2.30
C ALA A 879 -14.96 12.76 2.02
N GLN A 880 -15.18 12.23 0.82
CA GLN A 880 -16.39 11.50 0.46
C GLN A 880 -16.00 10.23 -0.29
N VAL A 881 -16.50 9.08 0.14
CA VAL A 881 -16.26 7.79 -0.53
C VAL A 881 -17.55 7.00 -0.61
N ARG A 882 -17.67 6.17 -1.64
CA ARG A 882 -18.75 5.18 -1.75
C ARG A 882 -18.25 3.86 -1.19
N LEU A 883 -19.13 3.07 -0.61
CA LEU A 883 -18.79 1.73 -0.13
C LEU A 883 -19.89 0.78 -0.56
N ALA A 884 -19.52 -0.24 -1.33
CA ALA A 884 -20.37 -1.35 -1.69
C ALA A 884 -20.80 -2.16 -0.45
N PRO A 885 -21.84 -3.01 -0.55
CA PRO A 885 -22.25 -3.88 0.55
C PRO A 885 -21.09 -4.76 1.03
N GLY A 886 -20.84 -4.77 2.34
CA GLY A 886 -19.74 -5.52 2.97
C GLY A 886 -18.34 -4.95 2.72
N GLU A 887 -18.20 -3.86 1.93
CA GLU A 887 -16.90 -3.31 1.59
C GLU A 887 -16.18 -2.75 2.82
N ARG A 888 -14.89 -3.13 2.95
CA ARG A 888 -13.96 -2.58 3.93
C ARG A 888 -12.94 -1.70 3.22
N PHE A 889 -12.98 -0.40 3.47
CA PHE A 889 -12.16 0.58 2.76
C PHE A 889 -11.20 1.32 3.69
N ALA A 890 -9.94 1.37 3.28
CA ALA A 890 -8.88 2.16 3.88
C ALA A 890 -9.01 3.63 3.44
N LEU A 891 -9.46 4.51 4.32
CA LEU A 891 -9.58 5.94 4.07
C LEU A 891 -8.40 6.69 4.71
N PRO A 892 -7.30 6.95 3.97
CA PRO A 892 -6.24 7.82 4.46
C PRO A 892 -6.74 9.27 4.50
N LEU A 893 -6.40 10.00 5.56
CA LEU A 893 -6.80 11.39 5.77
C LEU A 893 -5.60 12.22 6.25
N SER A 894 -5.66 13.52 6.00
CA SER A 894 -4.72 14.52 6.53
C SER A 894 -5.46 15.64 7.26
N LEU A 895 -6.26 15.27 8.26
CA LEU A 895 -7.09 16.22 8.99
C LEU A 895 -6.24 17.06 9.96
N GLY A 896 -6.50 18.37 9.99
CA GLY A 896 -5.98 19.28 11.00
C GLY A 896 -6.78 19.22 12.31
N PRO A 897 -6.28 19.83 13.40
CA PRO A 897 -6.99 19.86 14.68
C PRO A 897 -8.40 20.44 14.55
N GLY A 898 -9.38 19.80 15.18
CA GLY A 898 -10.78 20.20 15.08
C GLY A 898 -11.75 19.05 15.36
N TYR A 899 -13.05 19.35 15.24
CA TYR A 899 -14.10 18.35 15.33
C TYR A 899 -14.59 18.00 13.93
N TYR A 900 -14.83 16.72 13.70
CA TYR A 900 -15.33 16.19 12.44
C TYR A 900 -16.49 15.22 12.68
N LEU A 901 -17.38 15.12 11.71
CA LEU A 901 -18.50 14.20 11.67
C LEU A 901 -18.28 13.22 10.53
N LEU A 902 -18.21 11.94 10.85
CA LEU A 902 -18.33 10.87 9.86
C LEU A 902 -19.80 10.50 9.76
N ARG A 903 -20.42 10.81 8.61
CA ARG A 903 -21.85 10.57 8.39
C ARG A 903 -22.11 9.93 7.03
N SER A 904 -23.27 9.33 6.90
CA SER A 904 -23.82 8.93 5.62
C SER A 904 -25.25 9.44 5.52
N PRO A 905 -25.66 10.08 4.41
CA PRO A 905 -27.06 10.45 4.20
C PRO A 905 -28.03 9.25 4.28
N GLN A 906 -27.53 8.04 4.03
CA GLN A 906 -28.28 6.79 4.04
C GLN A 906 -28.37 6.14 5.42
N LEU A 907 -27.59 6.61 6.41
CA LEU A 907 -27.55 6.03 7.75
C LEU A 907 -28.17 6.96 8.78
N THR A 908 -28.86 6.38 9.77
CA THR A 908 -29.53 7.13 10.85
C THR A 908 -28.58 7.63 11.93
N ARG A 909 -27.34 7.12 11.98
CA ARG A 909 -26.35 7.43 13.02
C ARG A 909 -25.09 8.04 12.42
N GLN A 910 -24.50 8.99 13.15
CA GLN A 910 -23.24 9.65 12.81
C GLN A 910 -22.17 9.26 13.82
N HIS A 911 -20.91 9.26 13.41
CA HIS A 911 -19.75 9.09 14.30
C HIS A 911 -19.04 10.43 14.46
N GLU A 912 -18.66 10.77 15.69
CA GLU A 912 -17.95 12.01 16.00
C GLU A 912 -16.45 11.72 16.14
N LEU A 913 -15.65 12.55 15.48
CA LEU A 913 -14.20 12.45 15.48
C LEU A 913 -13.62 13.75 16.05
N ARG A 914 -12.69 13.63 16.99
CA ARG A 914 -11.90 14.75 17.49
C ARG A 914 -10.47 14.60 17.00
N VAL A 915 -9.94 15.60 16.31
CA VAL A 915 -8.54 15.64 15.90
C VAL A 915 -7.79 16.61 16.80
N THR A 916 -6.75 16.13 17.48
CA THR A 916 -5.88 16.94 18.36
C THR A 916 -4.48 17.07 17.75
N ALA A 917 -3.72 18.08 18.18
CA ALA A 917 -2.34 18.25 17.73
C ALA A 917 -1.44 17.05 18.13
N SER A 918 -1.73 16.40 19.27
CA SER A 918 -1.05 15.20 19.75
C SER A 918 -1.96 14.39 20.69
N GLY A 919 -1.60 13.12 20.94
CA GLY A 919 -2.23 12.27 21.97
C GLY A 919 -3.43 11.43 21.52
N GLY A 920 -3.87 11.52 20.26
CA GLY A 920 -4.91 10.66 19.70
C GLY A 920 -4.34 9.46 18.91
N VAL A 921 -5.19 8.49 18.56
CA VAL A 921 -4.78 7.37 17.70
C VAL A 921 -4.58 7.84 16.25
N ARG A 922 -3.70 7.18 15.49
CA ARG A 922 -3.55 7.45 14.04
C ARG A 922 -4.43 6.57 13.18
N ARG A 923 -4.88 5.44 13.73
CA ARG A 923 -5.71 4.45 13.03
C ARG A 923 -7.00 4.22 13.80
N LEU A 924 -8.12 4.14 13.09
CA LEU A 924 -9.43 3.90 13.68
C LEU A 924 -10.26 3.03 12.75
N ASP A 925 -10.80 1.93 13.28
CA ASP A 925 -11.74 1.08 12.56
C ASP A 925 -13.18 1.51 12.90
N VAL A 926 -13.99 1.74 11.86
CA VAL A 926 -15.35 2.23 12.00
C VAL A 926 -16.30 1.32 11.23
N VAL A 927 -17.17 0.62 11.96
CA VAL A 927 -18.33 -0.08 11.39
C VAL A 927 -19.47 0.93 11.30
N LEU A 928 -19.89 1.23 10.08
CA LEU A 928 -20.87 2.27 9.82
C LEU A 928 -22.22 1.93 10.45
N GLY A 929 -22.81 2.89 11.17
CA GLY A 929 -24.11 2.74 11.82
C GLY A 929 -24.06 2.13 13.22
N SER A 930 -22.90 1.64 13.68
CA SER A 930 -22.72 1.17 15.06
C SER A 930 -22.56 2.35 16.04
N PRO A 931 -23.03 2.25 17.29
CA PRO A 931 -22.73 3.26 18.31
C PRO A 931 -21.23 3.26 18.61
N THR A 932 -20.62 4.44 18.65
CA THR A 932 -19.22 4.62 19.07
C THR A 932 -19.10 5.85 19.95
N ASP A 933 -18.25 5.78 20.96
CA ASP A 933 -17.79 6.97 21.68
C ASP A 933 -17.01 7.90 20.73
N VAL A 934 -16.83 9.16 21.13
CA VAL A 934 -16.05 10.13 20.35
C VAL A 934 -14.61 9.64 20.22
N ALA A 935 -14.19 9.33 19.00
CA ALA A 935 -12.84 8.87 18.75
C ALA A 935 -11.86 10.05 18.67
N THR A 936 -10.76 10.00 19.41
CA THR A 936 -9.71 11.03 19.38
C THR A 936 -8.54 10.60 18.50
N LEU A 937 -8.27 11.38 17.46
CA LEU A 937 -7.24 11.17 16.45
C LEU A 937 -6.10 12.20 16.56
N THR A 938 -4.88 11.81 16.20
CA THR A 938 -3.75 12.76 16.07
C THR A 938 -3.75 13.41 14.68
N ALA A 939 -3.54 14.73 14.60
CA ALA A 939 -3.47 15.52 13.36
C ALA A 939 -2.41 15.00 12.34
N GLY A 940 -2.63 15.27 11.05
CA GLY A 940 -1.77 14.79 9.95
C GLY A 940 -2.17 13.40 9.45
N ASP A 941 -1.23 12.49 9.28
CA ASP A 941 -1.47 11.18 8.62
C ASP A 941 -2.35 10.24 9.46
N GLN A 942 -3.68 10.30 9.25
CA GLN A 942 -4.64 9.37 9.84
C GLN A 942 -5.09 8.32 8.83
N LEU A 943 -5.54 7.18 9.33
CA LEU A 943 -6.13 6.11 8.54
C LEU A 943 -7.42 5.62 9.21
N LEU A 944 -8.55 5.83 8.56
CA LEU A 944 -9.83 5.27 8.99
C LEU A 944 -10.12 4.02 8.17
N THR A 945 -10.40 2.89 8.82
CA THR A 945 -10.88 1.69 8.14
C THR A 945 -12.40 1.66 8.24
N LEU A 946 -13.08 1.98 7.15
CA LEU A 946 -14.54 2.01 7.10
C LEU A 946 -15.08 0.64 6.70
N VAL A 947 -16.10 0.13 7.38
CA VAL A 947 -16.81 -1.09 7.01
C VAL A 947 -18.27 -0.74 6.78
N ASN A 948 -18.80 -1.07 5.59
CA ASN A 948 -20.22 -0.97 5.30
C ASN A 948 -20.93 -2.31 5.64
N PRO A 949 -21.65 -2.42 6.77
CA PRO A 949 -22.39 -3.63 7.11
C PRO A 949 -23.75 -3.75 6.38
N ASP A 950 -24.17 -2.71 5.65
CA ASP A 950 -25.46 -2.70 4.97
C ASP A 950 -25.45 -3.56 3.69
N GLN A 951 -26.64 -3.95 3.23
CA GLN A 951 -26.86 -4.69 1.98
C GLN A 951 -26.86 -3.77 0.75
N HIS A 952 -26.71 -2.45 0.94
CA HIS A 952 -26.73 -1.45 -0.13
C HIS A 952 -25.44 -0.62 -0.16
N GLU A 953 -25.15 0.00 -1.30
CA GLU A 953 -24.06 0.98 -1.41
C GLU A 953 -24.36 2.19 -0.51
N VAL A 954 -23.38 2.61 0.30
CA VAL A 954 -23.50 3.79 1.16
C VAL A 954 -22.49 4.87 0.74
N VAL A 955 -22.91 6.13 0.82
CA VAL A 955 -22.00 7.27 0.61
C VAL A 955 -21.58 7.78 1.99
N VAL A 956 -20.29 7.71 2.29
CA VAL A 956 -19.72 8.18 3.56
C VAL A 956 -19.04 9.51 3.34
N ARG A 957 -19.22 10.43 4.30
CA ARG A 957 -18.63 11.76 4.33
C ARG A 957 -17.92 11.99 5.64
N VAL A 958 -16.70 12.53 5.57
CA VAL A 958 -15.99 13.12 6.71
C VAL A 958 -16.15 14.63 6.59
N GLU A 959 -16.82 15.25 7.56
CA GLU A 959 -17.20 16.66 7.49
C GLU A 959 -16.65 17.44 8.67
N ARG A 960 -16.26 18.69 8.44
CA ARG A 960 -15.86 19.60 9.51
C ARG A 960 -17.09 19.96 10.35
N ALA A 961 -17.03 19.70 11.65
CA ALA A 961 -18.10 20.06 12.57
C ALA A 961 -18.08 21.58 12.82
N GLY A 962 -19.22 22.24 12.62
CA GLY A 962 -19.39 23.66 12.96
C GLY A 962 -18.89 24.66 11.92
N ASP A 963 -18.56 24.24 10.70
CA ASP A 963 -18.02 25.17 9.71
C ASP A 963 -19.11 25.97 9.00
N ARG A 964 -19.56 27.03 9.67
CA ARG A 964 -20.32 28.15 9.10
C ARG A 964 -19.85 29.49 9.64
N ALA A 965 -18.59 29.59 10.06
CA ALA A 965 -18.02 30.82 10.59
C ALA A 965 -18.22 32.03 9.65
N PHE A 966 -18.24 31.77 8.33
CA PHE A 966 -18.39 32.79 7.30
C PHE A 966 -19.80 32.94 6.71
N ALA A 967 -20.82 32.26 7.26
CA ALA A 967 -22.19 32.40 6.79
C ALA A 967 -22.83 33.68 7.38
N LEU A 968 -23.26 34.60 6.51
CA LEU A 968 -24.04 35.76 6.93
C LEU A 968 -25.52 35.35 7.02
N THR A 969 -25.92 34.77 8.15
CA THR A 969 -27.30 34.27 8.32
C THR A 969 -28.33 35.41 8.34
N ALA A 970 -29.60 35.09 8.03
CA ALA A 970 -30.69 36.05 8.13
C ALA A 970 -30.77 36.70 9.52
N ALA A 971 -30.63 35.92 10.58
CA ALA A 971 -30.59 36.44 11.96
C ALA A 971 -29.41 37.40 12.17
N ARG A 972 -28.22 37.09 11.63
CA ARG A 972 -27.01 37.92 11.78
C ARG A 972 -27.13 39.23 11.02
N VAL A 973 -27.59 39.23 9.77
CA VAL A 973 -27.71 40.47 8.99
C VAL A 973 -28.84 41.38 9.50
N MET A 974 -29.92 40.80 10.04
CA MET A 974 -30.98 41.58 10.67
C MET A 974 -30.51 42.38 11.88
N ALA A 975 -29.38 42.02 12.49
CA ALA A 975 -28.78 42.80 13.58
C ALA A 975 -28.10 44.10 13.10
N PHE A 976 -27.73 44.21 11.82
CA PHE A 976 -27.09 45.41 11.26
C PHE A 976 -28.12 46.53 11.03
N GLN A 977 -27.84 47.72 11.58
CA GLN A 977 -28.70 48.90 11.40
C GLN A 977 -28.81 49.31 9.93
N THR A 978 -27.68 49.32 9.21
CA THR A 978 -27.61 49.66 7.79
C THR A 978 -28.50 48.78 6.92
N PHE A 979 -28.58 47.47 7.21
CA PHE A 979 -29.47 46.58 6.48
C PHE A 979 -30.94 46.97 6.68
N ARG A 980 -31.34 47.27 7.92
CA ARG A 980 -32.70 47.68 8.27
C ARG A 980 -33.09 49.00 7.58
N ASP A 981 -32.16 49.94 7.50
CA ASP A 981 -32.41 51.28 6.92
C ASP A 981 -32.43 51.26 5.39
N LEU A 982 -31.50 50.54 4.75
CA LEU A 982 -31.37 50.55 3.28
C LEU A 982 -32.35 49.61 2.57
N PHE A 983 -32.81 48.55 3.26
CA PHE A 983 -33.62 47.47 2.69
C PHE A 983 -34.83 47.09 3.56
N PRO A 984 -35.77 48.01 3.83
CA PRO A 984 -36.96 47.73 4.65
C PRO A 984 -37.84 46.62 4.06
N ASP A 985 -37.93 46.51 2.73
CA ASP A 985 -38.74 45.51 2.02
C ASP A 985 -38.13 44.10 2.03
N GLN A 986 -36.93 43.93 2.58
CA GLN A 986 -36.20 42.66 2.67
C GLN A 986 -36.28 42.04 4.07
N GLN A 987 -37.12 42.58 4.95
CA GLN A 987 -37.34 42.08 6.31
C GLN A 987 -38.44 41.01 6.37
N LEU A 988 -38.44 40.19 7.42
CA LEU A 988 -39.53 39.23 7.68
C LEU A 988 -40.83 39.99 7.99
N ALA A 989 -41.96 39.48 7.49
CA ALA A 989 -43.27 40.04 7.83
C ALA A 989 -43.50 39.99 9.37
N PRO A 990 -44.07 41.05 9.97
CA PRO A 990 -44.39 41.06 11.40
C PRO A 990 -45.26 39.86 11.81
N GLY A 991 -44.88 39.15 12.88
CA GLY A 991 -45.65 38.02 13.41
C GLY A 991 -45.37 36.65 12.78
N ARG A 992 -44.40 36.53 11.85
CA ARG A 992 -43.96 35.22 11.34
C ARG A 992 -43.20 34.48 12.44
N LEU A 993 -43.78 33.38 12.93
CA LEU A 993 -43.15 32.47 13.90
C LEU A 993 -41.83 31.93 13.34
N MET A 994 -40.72 32.10 14.06
CA MET A 994 -39.51 31.33 13.80
C MET A 994 -39.64 30.03 14.57
N ALA A 995 -39.33 28.91 13.91
CA ALA A 995 -39.49 27.56 14.42
C ALA A 995 -38.89 27.36 15.84
N VAL A 996 -39.26 26.25 16.50
CA VAL A 996 -38.62 25.80 17.74
C VAL A 996 -37.12 25.58 17.47
N THR A 997 -36.28 26.49 17.96
CA THR A 997 -34.83 26.47 17.79
C THR A 997 -34.17 25.89 19.05
N GLN A 998 -33.10 25.11 18.88
CA GLN A 998 -32.22 24.75 19.99
C GLN A 998 -31.27 25.93 20.24
N ALA A 999 -31.50 26.67 21.31
CA ALA A 999 -30.72 27.84 21.69
C ALA A 999 -30.05 27.63 23.06
N THR A 1000 -28.95 28.36 23.28
CA THR A 1000 -28.33 28.47 24.60
C THR A 1000 -28.55 29.89 25.12
N LEU A 1001 -29.02 30.02 26.35
CA LEU A 1001 -29.19 31.29 27.04
C LEU A 1001 -28.19 31.41 28.19
N LEU A 1002 -27.50 32.54 28.23
CA LEU A 1002 -26.83 33.05 29.41
C LEU A 1002 -27.77 34.07 30.06
N VAL A 1003 -28.08 33.84 31.32
CA VAL A 1003 -28.89 34.75 32.13
C VAL A 1003 -28.01 35.29 33.24
N ALA A 1004 -27.88 36.61 33.33
CA ALA A 1004 -27.16 37.29 34.39
C ALA A 1004 -28.12 38.26 35.11
N GLN A 1005 -28.24 38.11 36.43
CA GLN A 1005 -29.16 38.88 37.24
C GLN A 1005 -28.46 39.48 38.47
N VAL A 1006 -28.69 40.76 38.73
CA VAL A 1006 -28.26 41.39 39.99
C VAL A 1006 -29.06 40.80 41.16
N ASP A 1007 -28.37 40.38 42.22
CA ASP A 1007 -28.89 39.63 43.37
C ASP A 1007 -30.11 40.30 44.03
N ASP A 1008 -29.98 41.59 44.34
CA ASP A 1008 -31.07 42.44 44.83
C ASP A 1008 -30.97 43.83 44.22
N ALA A 1009 -31.44 43.96 42.97
CA ALA A 1009 -31.44 45.23 42.27
C ALA A 1009 -32.21 46.31 43.07
N GLN A 1010 -33.34 45.97 43.70
CA GLN A 1010 -34.12 46.97 44.45
C GLN A 1010 -33.34 47.52 45.65
N THR A 1011 -32.59 46.68 46.36
CA THR A 1011 -31.72 47.12 47.45
C THR A 1011 -30.50 47.88 46.95
N LEU A 1012 -29.94 47.53 45.78
CA LEU A 1012 -28.89 48.34 45.14
C LEU A 1012 -29.36 49.79 44.91
N PHE A 1013 -30.57 49.98 44.36
CA PHE A 1013 -31.15 51.31 44.14
C PHE A 1013 -31.57 51.99 45.45
N ARG A 1014 -32.03 51.23 46.45
CA ARG A 1014 -32.39 51.75 47.79
C ARG A 1014 -31.19 52.26 48.58
N ASP A 1015 -30.08 51.51 48.57
CA ASP A 1015 -28.91 51.76 49.41
C ASP A 1015 -27.97 52.81 48.81
N LEU A 1016 -27.85 52.83 47.47
CA LEU A 1016 -26.99 53.79 46.76
C LEU A 1016 -27.74 55.05 46.28
N GLY A 1017 -29.06 54.96 46.11
CA GLY A 1017 -29.89 55.97 45.44
C GLY A 1017 -29.75 55.94 43.92
N ASP A 1018 -30.78 56.39 43.21
CA ASP A 1018 -30.90 56.27 41.74
C ASP A 1018 -29.70 56.83 40.97
N SER A 1019 -29.15 57.97 41.40
CA SER A 1019 -28.03 58.64 40.72
C SER A 1019 -26.71 57.86 40.79
N LYS A 1020 -26.51 57.05 41.84
CA LYS A 1020 -25.29 56.23 42.00
C LYS A 1020 -25.50 54.78 41.58
N ALA A 1021 -26.72 54.26 41.68
CA ALA A 1021 -27.04 52.90 41.23
C ALA A 1021 -27.13 52.80 39.70
N PHE A 1022 -27.58 53.86 39.01
CA PHE A 1022 -27.75 53.85 37.56
C PHE A 1022 -26.44 53.63 36.79
N PRO A 1023 -25.30 54.29 37.10
CA PRO A 1023 -24.02 53.99 36.45
C PRO A 1023 -23.55 52.54 36.68
N VAL A 1024 -23.76 51.97 37.87
CA VAL A 1024 -23.39 50.58 38.20
C VAL A 1024 -24.21 49.59 37.38
N ALA A 1025 -25.53 49.78 37.31
CA ALA A 1025 -26.40 48.94 36.49
C ALA A 1025 -26.08 49.05 34.99
N THR A 1026 -25.82 50.27 34.51
CA THR A 1026 -25.45 50.52 33.10
C THR A 1026 -24.14 49.81 32.75
N ARG A 1027 -23.13 49.94 33.61
CA ARG A 1027 -21.82 49.29 33.41
C ARG A 1027 -21.93 47.77 33.43
N PHE A 1028 -22.77 47.20 34.31
CA PHE A 1028 -23.07 45.77 34.32
C PHE A 1028 -23.65 45.28 32.98
N TYR A 1029 -24.59 46.03 32.39
CA TYR A 1029 -25.16 45.68 31.09
C TYR A 1029 -24.16 45.81 29.95
N GLU A 1030 -23.29 46.82 29.97
CA GLU A 1030 -22.19 46.96 29.01
C GLU A 1030 -21.24 45.76 29.04
N LEU A 1031 -20.84 45.31 30.23
CA LEU A 1031 -19.99 44.13 30.39
C LEU A 1031 -20.68 42.87 29.86
N CYS A 1032 -21.97 42.67 30.17
CA CYS A 1032 -22.74 41.56 29.62
C CYS A 1032 -22.79 41.59 28.09
N GLY A 1033 -23.00 42.77 27.50
CA GLY A 1033 -23.05 42.94 26.05
C GLY A 1033 -21.71 42.74 25.35
N ALA A 1034 -20.64 43.30 25.91
CA ALA A 1034 -19.29 43.16 25.38
C ALA A 1034 -18.83 41.70 25.39
N LEU A 1035 -19.02 41.00 26.51
CA LEU A 1035 -18.65 39.58 26.64
C LEU A 1035 -19.56 38.67 25.83
N ALA A 1036 -20.86 38.95 25.74
CA ALA A 1036 -21.71 38.22 24.81
C ALA A 1036 -21.17 38.33 23.38
N LYS A 1037 -20.83 39.54 22.92
CA LYS A 1037 -20.27 39.77 21.58
C LYS A 1037 -18.92 39.07 21.39
N GLU A 1038 -18.00 39.19 22.36
CA GLU A 1038 -16.65 38.59 22.33
C GLU A 1038 -16.71 37.06 22.14
N TYR A 1039 -17.62 36.40 22.85
CA TYR A 1039 -17.78 34.94 22.80
C TYR A 1039 -18.86 34.48 21.79
N GLY A 1040 -19.19 35.31 20.79
CA GLY A 1040 -20.05 34.91 19.67
C GLY A 1040 -21.54 34.75 20.02
N GLY A 1041 -22.00 35.42 21.08
CA GLY A 1041 -23.40 35.57 21.45
C GLY A 1041 -23.92 37.00 21.19
N GLY A 1042 -25.19 37.21 21.51
CA GLY A 1042 -25.84 38.52 21.38
C GLY A 1042 -26.84 38.78 22.50
N VAL A 1043 -26.94 40.02 22.96
CA VAL A 1043 -27.93 40.41 23.97
C VAL A 1043 -29.33 40.36 23.37
N ILE A 1044 -30.20 39.59 24.02
CA ILE A 1044 -31.61 39.45 23.66
C ILE A 1044 -32.41 40.53 24.38
N LYS A 1045 -32.29 40.57 25.71
CA LYS A 1045 -33.14 41.41 26.57
C LYS A 1045 -32.39 41.90 27.80
N ILE A 1046 -32.64 43.16 28.15
CA ILE A 1046 -32.18 43.78 29.39
C ILE A 1046 -33.40 44.37 30.08
N PHE A 1047 -33.62 44.05 31.36
CA PHE A 1047 -34.75 44.56 32.14
C PHE A 1047 -34.51 44.48 33.65
N GLY A 1048 -34.66 45.59 34.39
CA GLY A 1048 -34.79 45.56 35.86
C GLY A 1048 -33.68 44.84 36.64
N GLY A 1049 -32.42 44.92 36.20
CA GLY A 1049 -31.27 44.22 36.80
C GLY A 1049 -30.95 42.86 36.15
N LEU A 1050 -31.69 42.47 35.12
CA LEU A 1050 -31.53 41.24 34.35
C LEU A 1050 -30.94 41.53 32.97
N ALA A 1051 -29.99 40.71 32.54
CA ALA A 1051 -29.49 40.63 31.18
C ALA A 1051 -29.58 39.18 30.67
N ILE A 1052 -30.14 39.01 29.47
CA ILE A 1052 -30.25 37.72 28.78
C ILE A 1052 -29.47 37.82 27.47
N ALA A 1053 -28.53 36.91 27.27
CA ALA A 1053 -27.77 36.78 26.04
C ALA A 1053 -27.97 35.39 25.42
N GLY A 1054 -28.12 35.34 24.10
CA GLY A 1054 -28.29 34.12 23.32
C GLY A 1054 -26.99 33.70 22.66
N PHE A 1055 -26.73 32.40 22.67
CA PHE A 1055 -25.56 31.76 22.06
C PHE A 1055 -26.00 30.55 21.24
N GLU A 1056 -25.27 30.27 20.17
CA GLU A 1056 -25.52 29.11 19.32
C GLU A 1056 -25.13 27.78 20.01
N ARG A 1057 -24.06 27.80 20.83
CA ARG A 1057 -23.51 26.62 21.51
C ARG A 1057 -23.27 26.88 23.01
N PRO A 1058 -23.32 25.83 23.86
CA PRO A 1058 -23.08 25.93 25.30
C PRO A 1058 -21.68 26.35 25.69
N GLY A 1059 -20.65 25.85 25.00
CA GLY A 1059 -19.25 26.17 25.31
C GLY A 1059 -18.99 27.68 25.42
N PRO A 1060 -19.21 28.48 24.36
CA PRO A 1060 -18.99 29.93 24.40
C PRO A 1060 -19.86 30.65 25.44
N ALA A 1061 -21.09 30.20 25.68
CA ALA A 1061 -21.94 30.76 26.74
C ALA A 1061 -21.35 30.52 28.14
N VAL A 1062 -20.78 29.34 28.39
CA VAL A 1062 -20.09 29.02 29.65
C VAL A 1062 -18.82 29.86 29.81
N GLU A 1063 -18.06 30.09 28.75
CA GLU A 1063 -16.90 30.99 28.78
C GLU A 1063 -17.29 32.44 29.05
N ALA A 1064 -18.31 32.95 28.36
CA ALA A 1064 -18.85 34.28 28.61
C ALA A 1064 -19.31 34.42 30.07
N ALA A 1065 -19.95 33.39 30.64
CA ALA A 1065 -20.38 33.38 32.04
C ALA A 1065 -19.19 33.42 33.02
N LEU A 1066 -18.14 32.64 32.76
CA LEU A 1066 -16.91 32.64 33.56
C LEU A 1066 -16.16 33.98 33.47
N ALA A 1067 -16.02 34.52 32.25
CA ALA A 1067 -15.40 35.81 32.00
C ALA A 1067 -16.19 36.96 32.65
N LEU A 1068 -17.54 36.91 32.61
CA LEU A 1068 -18.42 37.91 33.22
C LEU A 1068 -18.25 37.97 34.73
N GLN A 1069 -18.20 36.80 35.38
CA GLN A 1069 -17.94 36.73 36.82
C GLN A 1069 -16.59 37.38 37.17
N SER A 1070 -15.53 37.12 36.39
CA SER A 1070 -14.21 37.73 36.63
C SER A 1070 -14.17 39.23 36.30
N ALA A 1071 -14.89 39.67 35.27
CA ALA A 1071 -14.93 41.07 34.84
C ALA A 1071 -15.64 41.96 35.86
N ILE A 1072 -16.75 41.51 36.43
CA ILE A 1072 -17.48 42.24 37.49
C ILE A 1072 -16.60 42.45 38.72
N ASP A 1073 -15.82 41.43 39.13
CA ASP A 1073 -14.95 41.54 40.29
C ASP A 1073 -13.79 42.57 40.08
N LYS A 1074 -13.27 42.66 38.84
CA LYS A 1074 -12.11 43.49 38.49
C LYS A 1074 -12.46 44.94 38.10
N ASP A 1075 -13.68 45.20 37.67
CA ASP A 1075 -14.12 46.53 37.21
C ASP A 1075 -14.45 47.44 38.40
N VAL A 1076 -13.87 48.64 38.43
CA VAL A 1076 -13.92 49.55 39.60
C VAL A 1076 -15.35 49.98 39.95
N VAL A 1077 -16.24 50.03 38.96
CA VAL A 1077 -17.63 50.49 39.12
C VAL A 1077 -18.55 49.34 39.55
N THR A 1078 -18.29 48.12 39.08
CA THR A 1078 -19.11 46.94 39.37
C THR A 1078 -18.51 46.02 40.44
N SER A 1079 -17.33 46.33 40.96
CA SER A 1079 -16.67 45.56 42.02
C SER A 1079 -17.54 45.46 43.26
N GLY A 1080 -17.74 44.24 43.76
CA GLY A 1080 -18.61 43.94 44.89
C GLY A 1080 -20.09 43.76 44.53
N LEU A 1081 -20.48 43.93 43.26
CA LEU A 1081 -21.83 43.64 42.78
C LEU A 1081 -22.08 42.12 42.85
N LYS A 1082 -23.06 41.72 43.66
CA LYS A 1082 -23.51 40.34 43.70
C LYS A 1082 -24.41 40.05 42.51
N CYS A 1083 -23.99 39.11 41.66
CA CYS A 1083 -24.78 38.63 40.54
C CYS A 1083 -25.01 37.11 40.62
N ARG A 1084 -26.15 36.69 40.08
CA ARG A 1084 -26.50 35.29 39.83
C ARG A 1084 -26.41 35.05 38.34
N ILE A 1085 -25.69 34.02 37.93
CA ILE A 1085 -25.47 33.70 36.51
C ILE A 1085 -25.91 32.27 36.27
N ALA A 1086 -26.65 32.04 35.18
CA ALA A 1086 -26.99 30.69 34.75
C ALA A 1086 -26.84 30.52 33.24
N VAL A 1087 -26.51 29.29 32.84
CA VAL A 1087 -26.49 28.88 31.44
C VAL A 1087 -27.44 27.69 31.25
N HIS A 1088 -28.34 27.84 30.29
CA HIS A 1088 -29.31 26.80 29.95
C HIS A 1088 -29.39 26.60 28.44
N ARG A 1089 -29.59 25.35 28.02
CA ARG A 1089 -29.81 24.96 26.63
C ARG A 1089 -31.12 24.20 26.51
N GLY A 1090 -31.93 24.57 25.53
CA GLY A 1090 -33.14 23.84 25.22
C GLY A 1090 -33.87 24.34 23.97
N PRO A 1091 -34.95 23.66 23.58
CA PRO A 1091 -35.83 24.10 22.50
C PRO A 1091 -36.64 25.33 22.90
N MET A 1092 -36.59 26.40 22.11
CA MET A 1092 -37.23 27.69 22.38
C MET A 1092 -37.87 28.24 21.11
N MET A 1093 -39.00 28.93 21.23
CA MET A 1093 -39.56 29.67 20.10
C MET A 1093 -38.85 31.01 19.97
N ALA A 1094 -38.52 31.42 18.75
CA ALA A 1094 -38.00 32.76 18.48
C ALA A 1094 -39.03 33.58 17.69
N LEU A 1095 -39.17 34.86 18.01
CA LEU A 1095 -40.05 35.77 17.29
C LEU A 1095 -39.36 37.12 17.14
N THR A 1096 -39.53 37.76 15.98
CA THR A 1096 -39.07 39.14 15.79
C THR A 1096 -40.14 40.11 16.25
N GLN A 1097 -39.87 40.91 17.29
CA GLN A 1097 -40.75 41.98 17.76
C GLN A 1097 -40.02 43.33 17.64
N ALA A 1098 -40.62 44.29 16.95
CA ALA A 1098 -40.03 45.61 16.68
C ALA A 1098 -38.61 45.56 16.07
N GLY A 1099 -38.34 44.59 15.19
CA GLY A 1099 -37.05 44.43 14.53
C GLY A 1099 -35.94 43.78 15.39
N ARG A 1100 -36.27 43.25 16.58
CA ARG A 1100 -35.34 42.51 17.45
C ARG A 1100 -35.81 41.06 17.65
N LEU A 1101 -34.85 40.14 17.77
CA LEU A 1101 -35.10 38.71 18.06
C LEU A 1101 -35.39 38.54 19.56
N ASP A 1102 -36.55 37.98 19.92
CA ASP A 1102 -36.92 37.62 21.29
C ASP A 1102 -37.21 36.11 21.37
N TYR A 1103 -36.95 35.50 22.53
CA TYR A 1103 -37.12 34.07 22.77
C TYR A 1103 -38.23 33.80 23.79
N PHE A 1104 -39.05 32.78 23.51
CA PHE A 1104 -40.21 32.41 24.33
C PHE A 1104 -40.29 30.89 24.56
N GLY A 1105 -40.98 30.50 25.63
CA GLY A 1105 -41.30 29.11 25.96
C GLY A 1105 -40.73 28.63 27.29
N GLN A 1106 -41.07 27.39 27.67
CA GLN A 1106 -40.74 26.82 28.98
C GLN A 1106 -39.23 26.79 29.28
N ASN A 1107 -38.37 26.64 28.26
CA ASN A 1107 -36.92 26.63 28.47
C ASN A 1107 -36.35 28.04 28.79
N VAL A 1108 -37.04 29.12 28.38
CA VAL A 1108 -36.67 30.48 28.80
C VAL A 1108 -37.03 30.69 30.27
N GLU A 1109 -38.22 30.27 30.68
CA GLU A 1109 -38.64 30.30 32.09
C GLU A 1109 -37.74 29.44 32.98
N LEU A 1110 -37.31 28.27 32.49
CA LEU A 1110 -36.37 27.41 33.19
C LEU A 1110 -35.00 28.10 33.35
N ALA A 1111 -34.47 28.75 32.32
CA ALA A 1111 -33.21 29.49 32.40
C ALA A 1111 -33.27 30.60 33.48
N LEU A 1112 -34.38 31.34 33.53
CA LEU A 1112 -34.64 32.37 34.54
C LEU A 1112 -34.78 31.77 35.94
N THR A 1113 -35.49 30.65 36.07
CA THR A 1113 -35.69 29.94 37.34
C THR A 1113 -34.35 29.43 37.89
N VAL A 1114 -33.50 28.88 37.03
CA VAL A 1114 -32.17 28.42 37.39
C VAL A 1114 -31.28 29.58 37.83
N ALA A 1115 -31.31 30.71 37.12
CA ALA A 1115 -30.58 31.91 37.54
C ALA A 1115 -31.03 32.39 38.92
N ALA A 1116 -32.34 32.45 39.18
CA ALA A 1116 -32.88 32.87 40.48
C ALA A 1116 -32.52 31.91 41.63
N ALA A 1117 -32.46 30.59 41.35
CA ALA A 1117 -32.09 29.56 42.33
C ALA A 1117 -30.58 29.43 42.55
N THR A 1118 -29.76 29.97 41.64
CA THR A 1118 -28.30 29.90 41.73
C THR A 1118 -27.79 30.87 42.82
N PRO A 1119 -26.92 30.43 43.75
CA PRO A 1119 -26.35 31.32 44.75
C PRO A 1119 -25.59 32.51 44.14
N PRO A 1120 -25.50 33.67 44.82
CA PRO A 1120 -24.72 34.80 44.32
C PRO A 1120 -23.24 34.45 44.17
N LEU A 1121 -22.59 34.99 43.13
CA LEU A 1121 -21.17 34.72 42.81
C LEU A 1121 -20.89 33.24 42.45
N VAL A 1122 -21.90 32.54 41.94
CA VAL A 1122 -21.84 31.17 41.43
C VAL A 1122 -22.53 31.13 40.07
N ILE A 1123 -22.04 30.26 39.19
CA ILE A 1123 -22.64 30.02 37.87
C ILE A 1123 -23.39 28.68 37.92
N GLY A 1124 -24.68 28.72 37.61
CA GLY A 1124 -25.54 27.55 37.51
C GLY A 1124 -25.58 27.00 36.09
N LEU A 1125 -25.11 25.77 35.89
CA LEU A 1125 -25.14 25.08 34.61
C LEU A 1125 -26.18 23.96 34.66
N THR A 1126 -27.21 24.05 33.83
CA THR A 1126 -28.22 22.97 33.77
C THR A 1126 -27.65 21.66 33.23
N GLN A 1127 -28.26 20.53 33.56
CA GLN A 1127 -27.87 19.21 33.04
C GLN A 1127 -27.70 19.19 31.52
N ALA A 1128 -28.59 19.82 30.76
CA ALA A 1128 -28.51 19.90 29.29
C ALA A 1128 -27.27 20.66 28.78
N VAL A 1129 -26.73 21.58 29.58
CA VAL A 1129 -25.48 22.30 29.29
C VAL A 1129 -24.27 21.46 29.68
N CYS A 1130 -24.33 20.75 30.81
CA CYS A 1130 -23.25 19.87 31.25
C CYS A 1130 -23.07 18.59 30.42
N GLN A 1131 -24.14 18.15 29.73
CA GLN A 1131 -24.11 17.06 28.76
C GLN A 1131 -23.48 17.46 27.42
N ASP A 1132 -23.26 18.77 27.17
CA ASP A 1132 -22.51 19.24 26.01
C ASP A 1132 -21.02 18.94 26.23
N ILE A 1133 -20.44 18.15 25.32
CA ILE A 1133 -19.07 17.64 25.48
C ILE A 1133 -18.02 18.75 25.58
N GLY A 1134 -18.24 19.89 24.90
CA GLY A 1134 -17.37 21.06 24.96
C GLY A 1134 -17.40 21.77 26.31
N VAL A 1135 -18.50 21.61 27.07
CA VAL A 1135 -18.61 22.09 28.45
C VAL A 1135 -17.99 21.07 29.41
N THR A 1136 -18.21 19.76 29.21
CA THR A 1136 -17.64 18.71 30.07
C THR A 1136 -16.12 18.78 30.16
N GLU A 1137 -15.41 18.96 29.05
CA GLU A 1137 -13.94 19.10 29.03
C GLU A 1137 -13.44 20.39 29.71
N ARG A 1138 -14.18 21.50 29.56
CA ARG A 1138 -13.83 22.77 30.22
C ARG A 1138 -14.07 22.73 31.72
N LEU A 1139 -15.09 22.00 32.16
CA LEU A 1139 -15.37 21.76 33.57
C LEU A 1139 -14.28 20.94 34.27
N GLN A 1140 -13.44 20.21 33.52
CA GLN A 1140 -12.27 19.51 34.06
C GLN A 1140 -11.05 20.43 34.23
N THR A 1141 -11.00 21.56 33.52
CA THR A 1141 -9.79 22.38 33.40
C THR A 1141 -9.91 23.82 33.94
N VAL A 1142 -11.12 24.41 34.03
CA VAL A 1142 -11.27 25.87 34.23
C VAL A 1142 -11.94 26.28 35.57
N PRO A 1143 -13.09 25.74 36.02
CA PRO A 1143 -13.74 26.21 37.25
C PRO A 1143 -13.67 25.23 38.44
N ASP A 1144 -13.82 25.74 39.66
CA ASP A 1144 -14.04 24.91 40.85
C ASP A 1144 -15.52 24.46 40.88
N GLN A 1145 -15.74 23.15 40.95
CA GLN A 1145 -17.09 22.57 41.04
C GLN A 1145 -17.55 22.60 42.51
N LEU A 1146 -18.63 23.33 42.77
CA LEU A 1146 -19.11 23.60 44.14
C LEU A 1146 -20.20 22.62 44.61
N GLY A 1147 -20.77 21.83 43.70
CA GLY A 1147 -21.78 20.81 43.99
C GLY A 1147 -22.92 20.78 42.96
N MET A 1148 -23.80 19.79 43.10
CA MET A 1148 -24.99 19.63 42.25
C MET A 1148 -26.26 19.83 43.08
N GLN A 1149 -27.25 20.51 42.51
CA GLN A 1149 -28.56 20.70 43.13
C GLN A 1149 -29.67 20.11 42.25
N PRO A 1150 -30.61 19.32 42.80
CA PRO A 1150 -31.74 18.80 42.03
C PRO A 1150 -32.74 19.92 41.68
N LEU A 1151 -33.32 19.82 40.49
CA LEU A 1151 -34.45 20.64 40.03
C LEU A 1151 -35.74 19.82 40.05
N ALA A 1152 -36.89 20.51 40.10
CA ALA A 1152 -38.19 19.89 39.90
C ALA A 1152 -38.23 19.16 38.53
N GLY A 1153 -38.76 17.94 38.51
CA GLY A 1153 -38.83 17.11 37.30
C GLY A 1153 -37.65 16.15 37.05
N GLY A 1154 -36.75 15.96 38.03
CA GLY A 1154 -35.69 14.94 37.98
C GLY A 1154 -34.39 15.36 37.26
N SER A 1155 -34.28 16.64 36.89
CA SER A 1155 -33.06 17.26 36.33
C SER A 1155 -32.18 17.83 37.45
N TRP A 1156 -30.99 18.33 37.12
CA TRP A 1156 -30.05 18.94 38.07
C TRP A 1156 -29.31 20.16 37.51
N VAL A 1157 -28.77 20.98 38.40
CA VAL A 1157 -27.89 22.12 38.11
C VAL A 1157 -26.53 21.86 38.76
N LEU A 1158 -25.45 22.00 37.99
CA LEU A 1158 -24.10 22.03 38.51
C LEU A 1158 -23.70 23.46 38.83
N HIS A 1159 -23.23 23.69 40.06
CA HIS A 1159 -22.71 24.97 40.50
C HIS A 1159 -21.20 25.05 40.28
N VAL A 1160 -20.75 26.08 39.58
CA VAL A 1160 -19.34 26.29 39.26
C VAL A 1160 -18.90 27.73 39.55
N ARG A 1161 -17.60 27.93 39.80
CA ARG A 1161 -17.01 29.26 40.02
C ARG A 1161 -15.68 29.39 39.27
N SER A 1162 -15.43 30.56 38.68
CA SER A 1162 -14.17 30.86 38.00
C SER A 1162 -12.99 30.81 38.97
N ARG A 1163 -11.88 30.17 38.57
CA ARG A 1163 -10.60 30.29 39.28
C ARG A 1163 -10.08 31.72 39.13
N ARG A 1164 -9.58 32.31 40.22
CA ARG A 1164 -9.29 33.75 40.34
C ARG A 1164 -8.22 34.32 39.37
N SER A 1165 -7.56 33.53 38.53
CA SER A 1165 -6.37 33.95 37.77
C SER A 1165 -6.53 34.23 36.26
N ASP A 1166 -7.60 33.83 35.56
CA ASP A 1166 -7.48 33.60 34.10
C ASP A 1166 -8.13 34.62 33.14
N ALA A 1167 -8.81 35.69 33.60
CA ALA A 1167 -9.35 36.70 32.67
C ALA A 1167 -8.38 37.88 32.42
N ARG A 1168 -8.11 38.21 31.14
CA ARG A 1168 -7.47 39.47 30.74
C ARG A 1168 -8.36 40.65 31.15
N ALA A 1169 -7.76 41.72 31.68
CA ALA A 1169 -8.49 42.95 32.00
C ALA A 1169 -9.05 43.57 30.69
N LEU A 1170 -10.35 43.85 30.65
CA LEU A 1170 -10.95 44.64 29.58
C LEU A 1170 -10.45 46.09 29.69
N PRO A 1171 -10.09 46.75 28.58
CA PRO A 1171 -9.68 48.16 28.60
C PRO A 1171 -10.82 49.05 29.11
N ALA A 1172 -10.47 50.13 29.80
CA ALA A 1172 -11.43 51.12 30.30
C ALA A 1172 -12.21 51.74 29.13
N PRO A 1173 -13.52 52.02 29.29
CA PRO A 1173 -14.30 52.62 28.23
C PRO A 1173 -13.77 54.03 27.94
N VAL A 1174 -13.63 54.31 26.66
CA VAL A 1174 -13.15 55.56 26.10
C VAL A 1174 -14.33 56.21 25.39
N ASN A 1175 -14.58 57.50 25.63
CA ASN A 1175 -15.66 58.20 24.91
C ASN A 1175 -15.30 58.38 23.42
N GLU A 1176 -16.25 58.87 22.60
CA GLU A 1176 -16.06 59.13 21.15
C GLU A 1176 -14.88 60.07 20.82
N THR A 1177 -14.27 60.70 21.82
CA THR A 1177 -13.11 61.59 21.70
C THR A 1177 -11.79 61.01 22.25
N GLY A 1178 -11.76 59.74 22.65
CA GLY A 1178 -10.51 59.11 23.09
C GLY A 1178 -10.11 59.39 24.56
N GLN A 1179 -11.02 59.91 25.39
CA GLN A 1179 -10.78 60.11 26.83
C GLN A 1179 -11.42 59.03 27.70
N THR A 1180 -10.66 58.54 28.69
CA THR A 1180 -11.09 57.60 29.72
C THR A 1180 -12.13 58.24 30.64
N LEU A 1181 -13.26 57.58 30.88
CA LEU A 1181 -14.41 58.08 31.66
C LEU A 1181 -14.18 58.26 33.19
N MET A 1182 -12.94 58.39 33.67
CA MET A 1182 -12.65 58.66 35.09
C MET A 1182 -12.09 60.07 35.30
N GLN A 1183 -13.01 61.03 35.52
CA GLN A 1183 -12.84 62.12 36.48
C GLN A 1183 -14.06 62.17 37.39
#